data_AF-A0AAE3CYJ2-F1
#
_entry.id   AF-A0AAE3CYJ2-F1
#
_cell.length_a   1.000
_cell.length_b   1.000
_cell.length_c   1.000
_cell.angle_alpha   90.00
_cell.angle_beta   90.00
_cell.angle_gamma   90.00
#
_symmetry.space_group_name_H-M   'P 1'
#
loop_
_entity.id
_entity.type
_entity.pdbx_description
1 polymer ?
#
loop_
_entity_poly.entity_id
_entity_poly.type
_entity_poly.pdbx_seq_one_letter_code
_entity_poly.pdbx_strand_id
1 'polypeptide(L)'
;MKNVSNSHLNFTKMKFNSLFLCVSIIVGTTTVAQAAITPTNGAGILNQGNGPTVVYINKPSQAGVSHNTYSQFDVDQKGVILNNSAKNSNTLIGGKIGGNTNVAGGRAKVILNEINSNAATTLNGMIEVAGGKAQVIVANASGVTCNNCGFINTNRTTLTTGKVELANDGSIANYNVQQGKIAINGRLDTNSPTDLIARSVAINGIIDTQRINVIAGSNHVNSAGDVTGTAAAIGTKPTVGIDVSSIGGMYANKISLIATETGVGVSNLGDIGTYNGAISIDTAGTVNNTNGNMNAAGDIDIKAASLTNNGRIAGNKNVNITVAGTGVINNDNGDITSYNNDINLSTLGTLSNNRGSIIALQNVNTLSDSFVNDNGIVQSTKGNIDIHSMSTIYNRDNLANPNDPVKGFNAGRDITINAVRVVNENSNITAGRDSKISTQSAIDNTSNSKITAQRHADISTMYLTQTNSEINAIDGQMNLDASVSLTNAGTSTIHSGRLMNISTNQLNNTGAIVSNNGKSVINANSMNNRSGYIKGQNLTIKAYSIDNQAGLINAENNLDIETSYLNNSYSSDFKLINTKFGLTNQNGGLQTNNGTIKVKGDTLHNTYGSIAANVENNTAARNDIDVKLKATLNNNYGEIKSANSQKLDVGTLENYSGTVAAGKNLTIDSKNRINNQYGALRSTNTTKVTSPIVSNGTTGSITGNRVIIDAVVTN
;
A
#
# COMPACT_ATOMS: atom_id res chain seq x y z
N MET A 1 16.61 -48.34 -7.17
CA MET A 1 15.75 -49.19 -6.30
C MET A 1 15.35 -48.39 -5.07
N LYS A 2 14.11 -47.88 -5.02
CA LYS A 2 13.31 -47.72 -3.80
C LYS A 2 11.90 -47.21 -4.18
N ASN A 3 10.96 -48.09 -3.89
CA ASN A 3 9.50 -48.05 -3.90
C ASN A 3 8.78 -46.69 -3.99
N VAL A 4 7.96 -46.56 -5.03
CA VAL A 4 6.82 -45.63 -5.08
C VAL A 4 5.64 -46.33 -4.40
N SER A 5 5.18 -45.77 -3.28
CA SER A 5 3.96 -46.18 -2.58
C SER A 5 2.79 -45.35 -3.11
N ASN A 6 1.84 -46.01 -3.78
CA ASN A 6 0.55 -45.43 -4.18
C ASN A 6 -0.36 -45.33 -2.95
N SER A 7 -0.58 -44.11 -2.45
CA SER A 7 -1.65 -43.83 -1.50
C SER A 7 -2.95 -43.56 -2.25
N HIS A 8 -3.86 -44.53 -2.22
CA HIS A 8 -5.25 -44.39 -2.63
C HIS A 8 -5.98 -43.33 -1.78
N LEU A 9 -6.45 -42.25 -2.40
CA LEU A 9 -7.51 -41.41 -1.80
C LEU A 9 -8.87 -42.06 -2.08
N ASN A 10 -9.52 -42.52 -1.00
CA ASN A 10 -10.91 -42.96 -1.00
C ASN A 10 -11.84 -41.74 -1.13
N PHE A 11 -12.54 -41.64 -2.27
CA PHE A 11 -13.68 -40.73 -2.41
C PHE A 11 -14.93 -41.37 -1.80
N THR A 12 -15.42 -40.78 -0.72
CA THR A 12 -16.71 -41.08 -0.11
C THR A 12 -17.83 -40.77 -1.11
N LYS A 13 -18.58 -41.78 -1.53
CA LYS A 13 -19.76 -41.66 -2.39
C LYS A 13 -20.82 -40.76 -1.72
N MET A 14 -21.01 -39.57 -2.26
CA MET A 14 -22.14 -38.70 -1.94
C MET A 14 -23.38 -39.22 -2.71
N LYS A 15 -24.39 -39.71 -1.99
CA LYS A 15 -25.67 -40.15 -2.55
C LYS A 15 -26.41 -38.96 -3.16
N PHE A 16 -26.60 -38.95 -4.48
CA PHE A 16 -27.56 -38.08 -5.14
C PHE A 16 -28.95 -38.68 -5.00
N ASN A 17 -29.86 -37.97 -4.32
CA ASN A 17 -31.29 -38.26 -4.34
C ASN A 17 -31.88 -37.76 -5.67
N SER A 18 -32.45 -38.68 -6.45
CA SER A 18 -33.16 -38.40 -7.69
C SER A 18 -34.46 -37.64 -7.39
N LEU A 19 -34.48 -36.34 -7.69
CA LEU A 19 -35.72 -35.57 -7.78
C LEU A 19 -36.23 -35.71 -9.22
N PHE A 20 -37.32 -36.46 -9.41
CA PHE A 20 -38.05 -36.55 -10.68
C PHE A 20 -38.62 -35.17 -11.01
N LEU A 21 -38.05 -34.50 -12.02
CA LEU A 21 -38.64 -33.32 -12.65
C LEU A 21 -39.37 -33.78 -13.91
N CYS A 22 -40.70 -33.71 -13.93
CA CYS A 22 -41.50 -33.93 -15.12
C CYS A 22 -41.12 -32.89 -16.19
N VAL A 23 -40.47 -33.35 -17.26
CA VAL A 23 -40.28 -32.57 -18.48
C VAL A 23 -41.56 -32.64 -19.29
N SER A 24 -42.38 -31.60 -19.20
CA SER A 24 -43.41 -31.33 -20.20
C SER A 24 -42.72 -30.83 -21.46
N ILE A 25 -42.52 -31.73 -22.44
CA ILE A 25 -42.09 -31.37 -23.79
C ILE A 25 -43.27 -30.63 -24.44
N ILE A 26 -43.25 -29.30 -24.38
CA ILE A 26 -43.99 -28.48 -25.34
C ILE A 26 -43.06 -28.36 -26.55
N VAL A 27 -43.33 -29.14 -27.60
CA VAL A 27 -42.78 -28.89 -28.93
C VAL A 27 -43.48 -27.65 -29.47
N GLY A 28 -43.11 -26.49 -28.95
CA GLY A 28 -43.38 -25.22 -29.60
C GLY A 28 -42.43 -25.15 -30.77
N THR A 29 -42.97 -25.24 -31.99
CA THR A 29 -42.20 -24.88 -33.19
C THR A 29 -41.67 -23.47 -32.98
N THR A 30 -40.37 -23.33 -32.73
CA THR A 30 -39.71 -22.03 -32.79
C THR A 30 -39.75 -21.63 -34.26
N THR A 31 -40.71 -20.79 -34.61
CA THR A 31 -40.57 -19.97 -35.80
C THR A 31 -39.33 -19.13 -35.57
N VAL A 32 -38.22 -19.50 -36.22
CA VAL A 32 -37.11 -18.57 -36.43
C VAL A 32 -37.72 -17.32 -37.05
N ALA A 33 -37.77 -16.22 -36.29
CA ALA A 33 -38.20 -14.94 -36.81
C ALA A 33 -37.35 -14.65 -38.04
N GLN A 34 -37.97 -14.56 -39.22
CA GLN A 34 -37.27 -14.07 -40.40
C GLN A 34 -36.81 -12.65 -40.09
N ALA A 35 -35.54 -12.35 -40.39
CA ALA A 35 -35.04 -10.99 -40.34
C ALA A 35 -35.91 -10.11 -41.25
N ALA A 36 -36.43 -9.01 -40.70
CA ALA A 36 -37.28 -8.09 -41.44
C ALA A 36 -36.95 -6.63 -41.08
N ILE A 37 -37.01 -5.77 -42.09
CA ILE A 37 -36.89 -4.33 -41.95
C ILE A 37 -38.20 -3.71 -42.45
N THR A 38 -39.00 -3.21 -41.52
CA THR A 38 -40.37 -2.75 -41.77
C THR A 38 -40.50 -1.28 -41.40
N PRO A 39 -40.33 -0.35 -42.35
CA PRO A 39 -40.39 1.09 -42.09
C PRO A 39 -41.83 1.56 -41.83
N THR A 40 -41.99 2.60 -41.02
CA THR A 40 -43.29 3.18 -40.62
C THR A 40 -43.48 4.64 -41.02
N ASN A 41 -42.42 5.31 -41.49
CA ASN A 41 -42.47 6.72 -41.92
C ASN A 41 -42.01 6.95 -43.37
N GLY A 42 -42.24 5.96 -44.25
CA GLY A 42 -42.04 6.13 -45.70
C GLY A 42 -40.62 5.95 -46.22
N ALA A 43 -39.67 5.51 -45.39
CA ALA A 43 -38.35 5.07 -45.90
C ALA A 43 -38.53 3.92 -46.90
N GLY A 44 -37.93 4.04 -48.09
CA GLY A 44 -38.08 3.04 -49.15
C GLY A 44 -37.21 1.81 -48.88
N ILE A 45 -37.71 0.61 -49.16
CA ILE A 45 -36.96 -0.65 -49.02
C ILE A 45 -36.83 -1.33 -50.38
N LEU A 46 -35.60 -1.71 -50.73
CA LEU A 46 -35.31 -2.58 -51.85
C LEU A 46 -34.61 -3.83 -51.34
N ASN A 47 -35.31 -4.96 -51.38
CA ASN A 47 -34.72 -6.27 -51.07
C ASN A 47 -34.02 -6.79 -52.33
N GLN A 48 -32.69 -6.96 -52.25
CA GLN A 48 -31.94 -7.62 -53.32
C GLN A 48 -32.07 -9.14 -53.12
N GLY A 49 -32.51 -9.89 -54.14
CA GLY A 49 -32.84 -11.32 -53.98
C GLY A 49 -31.76 -12.16 -53.28
N ASN A 50 -30.49 -11.94 -53.64
CA ASN A 50 -29.31 -12.61 -53.04
C ASN A 50 -28.36 -11.64 -52.32
N GLY A 51 -28.78 -10.42 -52.00
CA GLY A 51 -27.93 -9.37 -51.44
C GLY A 51 -28.52 -8.70 -50.21
N PRO A 52 -27.82 -7.70 -49.64
CA PRO A 52 -28.33 -6.92 -48.51
C PRO A 52 -29.58 -6.14 -48.89
N THR A 53 -30.43 -5.91 -47.90
CA THR A 53 -31.54 -4.95 -48.00
C THR A 53 -31.00 -3.54 -48.16
N VAL A 54 -31.52 -2.77 -49.12
CA VAL A 54 -31.17 -1.36 -49.31
C VAL A 54 -32.30 -0.49 -48.76
N VAL A 55 -31.96 0.37 -47.80
CA VAL A 55 -32.83 1.38 -47.20
C VAL A 55 -32.57 2.72 -47.88
N TYR A 56 -33.58 3.23 -48.58
CA TYR A 56 -33.62 4.60 -49.09
C TYR A 56 -34.02 5.52 -47.94
N ILE A 57 -33.01 5.98 -47.20
CA ILE A 57 -33.21 6.81 -46.01
C ILE A 57 -34.02 8.08 -46.35
N ASN A 58 -34.73 8.59 -45.37
CA ASN A 58 -35.55 9.79 -45.50
C ASN A 58 -34.71 11.05 -45.72
N LYS A 59 -35.37 12.10 -46.23
CA LYS A 59 -34.78 13.43 -46.40
C LYS A 59 -34.23 13.93 -45.05
N PRO A 60 -32.96 14.39 -44.98
CA PRO A 60 -32.42 14.94 -43.75
C PRO A 60 -33.11 16.24 -43.30
N SER A 61 -33.17 16.46 -41.99
CA SER A 61 -33.57 17.74 -41.36
C SER A 61 -32.59 18.87 -41.69
N GLN A 62 -32.90 20.10 -41.28
CA GLN A 62 -31.97 21.24 -41.40
C GLN A 62 -30.66 20.98 -40.64
N ALA A 63 -30.73 20.29 -39.49
CA ALA A 63 -29.56 19.84 -38.74
C ALA A 63 -28.78 18.69 -39.41
N GLY A 64 -29.33 18.09 -40.48
CA GLY A 64 -28.69 16.99 -41.22
C GLY A 64 -28.97 15.60 -40.65
N VAL A 65 -30.01 15.44 -39.82
CA VAL A 65 -30.46 14.14 -39.31
C VAL A 65 -31.51 13.54 -40.25
N SER A 66 -31.24 12.36 -40.80
CA SER A 66 -32.25 11.55 -41.49
C SER A 66 -32.92 10.64 -40.46
N HIS A 67 -34.20 10.87 -40.17
CA HIS A 67 -34.97 10.11 -39.19
C HIS A 67 -35.83 9.05 -39.87
N ASN A 68 -35.53 7.79 -39.59
CA ASN A 68 -36.18 6.62 -40.18
C ASN A 68 -36.79 5.83 -39.03
N THR A 69 -38.10 5.61 -39.07
CA THR A 69 -38.81 4.86 -38.03
C THR A 69 -39.24 3.50 -38.54
N TYR A 70 -39.23 2.50 -37.67
CA TYR A 70 -39.51 1.11 -38.01
C TYR A 70 -40.42 0.46 -36.95
N SER A 71 -41.24 -0.50 -37.36
CA SER A 71 -41.89 -1.46 -36.44
C SER A 71 -41.01 -2.69 -36.19
N GLN A 72 -40.03 -2.93 -37.08
CA GLN A 72 -39.01 -3.97 -36.96
C GLN A 72 -37.78 -3.55 -37.77
N PHE A 73 -36.58 -3.72 -37.21
CA PHE A 73 -35.32 -3.50 -37.90
C PHE A 73 -34.35 -4.60 -37.46
N ASP A 74 -34.42 -5.75 -38.13
CA ASP A 74 -33.49 -6.86 -37.92
C ASP A 74 -32.59 -7.02 -39.15
N VAL A 75 -31.30 -7.19 -38.90
CA VAL A 75 -30.28 -7.35 -39.96
C VAL A 75 -29.86 -8.81 -39.99
N ASP A 76 -29.95 -9.44 -41.16
CA ASP A 76 -29.42 -10.80 -41.36
C ASP A 76 -27.93 -10.77 -41.70
N GLN A 77 -27.36 -11.95 -41.99
CA GLN A 77 -25.95 -12.09 -42.34
C GLN A 77 -25.56 -11.42 -43.67
N LYS A 78 -26.53 -11.14 -44.56
CA LYS A 78 -26.27 -10.43 -45.82
C LYS A 78 -26.04 -8.94 -45.57
N GLY A 79 -26.55 -8.42 -44.45
CA GLY A 79 -26.39 -7.04 -44.03
C GLY A 79 -27.46 -6.10 -44.59
N VAL A 80 -27.29 -4.81 -44.30
CA VAL A 80 -28.18 -3.73 -44.76
C VAL A 80 -27.36 -2.54 -45.25
N ILE A 81 -27.84 -1.89 -46.30
CA ILE A 81 -27.24 -0.68 -46.84
C ILE A 81 -28.17 0.51 -46.58
N LEU A 82 -27.67 1.53 -45.88
CA LEU A 82 -28.32 2.82 -45.69
C LEU A 82 -27.89 3.76 -46.82
N ASN A 83 -28.78 4.01 -47.78
CA ASN A 83 -28.44 4.74 -49.00
C ASN A 83 -28.42 6.26 -48.80
N ASN A 84 -27.25 6.79 -48.43
CA ASN A 84 -26.97 8.22 -48.22
C ASN A 84 -26.32 8.89 -49.44
N SER A 85 -26.61 8.40 -50.65
CA SER A 85 -26.06 8.91 -51.90
C SER A 85 -27.16 9.38 -52.85
N ALA A 86 -27.10 10.61 -53.34
CA ALA A 86 -28.01 11.10 -54.39
C ALA A 86 -27.70 10.52 -55.78
N LYS A 87 -26.52 9.92 -55.95
CA LYS A 87 -26.03 9.30 -57.20
C LYS A 87 -25.82 7.81 -56.99
N ASN A 88 -25.63 7.06 -58.07
CA ASN A 88 -25.23 5.66 -57.98
C ASN A 88 -23.97 5.52 -57.11
N SER A 89 -23.98 4.55 -56.19
CA SER A 89 -22.90 4.30 -55.24
C SER A 89 -22.43 2.86 -55.36
N ASN A 90 -21.12 2.64 -55.25
CA ASN A 90 -20.56 1.31 -55.04
C ASN A 90 -20.51 1.07 -53.54
N THR A 91 -21.09 -0.03 -53.10
CA THR A 91 -21.10 -0.49 -51.71
C THR A 91 -20.27 -1.75 -51.58
N LEU A 92 -19.73 -1.99 -50.40
CA LEU A 92 -18.91 -3.14 -50.09
C LEU A 92 -19.74 -4.42 -50.01
N ILE A 93 -20.91 -4.38 -49.37
CA ILE A 93 -21.72 -5.59 -49.12
C ILE A 93 -22.79 -5.86 -50.19
N GLY A 94 -23.14 -4.88 -51.04
CA GLY A 94 -24.21 -5.04 -52.04
C GLY A 94 -23.87 -4.57 -53.46
N GLY A 95 -22.61 -4.27 -53.75
CA GLY A 95 -22.17 -3.84 -55.07
C GLY A 95 -22.75 -2.48 -55.49
N LYS A 96 -23.01 -2.29 -56.78
CA LYS A 96 -23.49 -1.01 -57.30
C LYS A 96 -24.99 -0.86 -57.07
N ILE A 97 -25.39 0.19 -56.35
CA ILE A 97 -26.80 0.54 -56.10
C ILE A 97 -27.18 1.88 -56.75
N GLY A 98 -28.48 2.05 -57.02
CA GLY A 98 -29.06 3.30 -57.51
C GLY A 98 -29.01 4.42 -56.45
N GLY A 99 -29.03 5.67 -56.90
CA GLY A 99 -29.09 6.83 -56.00
C GLY A 99 -30.43 6.96 -55.27
N ASN A 100 -30.40 7.55 -54.08
CA ASN A 100 -31.55 7.92 -53.28
C ASN A 100 -31.96 9.38 -53.53
N THR A 101 -33.11 9.60 -54.17
CA THR A 101 -33.63 10.94 -54.47
C THR A 101 -33.97 11.75 -53.22
N ASN A 102 -34.23 11.11 -52.07
CA ASN A 102 -34.56 11.80 -50.81
C ASN A 102 -33.40 12.65 -50.28
N VAL A 103 -32.16 12.31 -50.65
CA VAL A 103 -30.94 13.02 -50.22
C VAL A 103 -30.36 13.94 -51.32
N ALA A 104 -31.11 14.19 -52.40
CA ALA A 104 -30.66 15.05 -53.49
C ALA A 104 -30.41 16.51 -53.06
N GLY A 105 -31.15 17.00 -52.07
CA GLY A 105 -30.97 18.34 -51.48
C GLY A 105 -29.86 18.43 -50.43
N GLY A 106 -29.18 17.32 -50.11
CA GLY A 106 -28.13 17.25 -49.10
C GLY A 106 -28.08 15.88 -48.43
N ARG A 107 -26.87 15.35 -48.26
CA ARG A 107 -26.65 14.06 -47.56
C ARG A 107 -26.85 14.18 -46.06
N ALA A 108 -27.29 13.10 -45.43
CA ALA A 108 -27.38 13.00 -43.98
C ALA A 108 -25.99 13.05 -43.34
N LYS A 109 -25.89 13.76 -42.21
CA LYS A 109 -24.76 13.70 -41.28
C LYS A 109 -24.98 12.64 -40.19
N VAL A 110 -26.25 12.42 -39.84
CA VAL A 110 -26.70 11.39 -38.90
C VAL A 110 -27.86 10.63 -39.54
N ILE A 111 -27.80 9.30 -39.48
CA ILE A 111 -28.88 8.42 -39.91
C ILE A 111 -29.42 7.75 -38.64
N LEU A 112 -30.58 8.21 -38.21
CA LEU A 112 -31.30 7.66 -37.07
C LEU A 112 -32.26 6.58 -37.56
N ASN A 113 -32.06 5.36 -37.08
CA ASN A 113 -32.97 4.24 -37.23
C ASN A 113 -33.64 4.01 -35.87
N GLU A 114 -34.87 4.46 -35.72
CA GLU A 114 -35.64 4.35 -34.48
C GLU A 114 -36.72 3.27 -34.60
N ILE A 115 -36.73 2.32 -33.68
CA ILE A 115 -37.62 1.17 -33.69
C ILE A 115 -38.66 1.35 -32.59
N ASN A 116 -39.92 1.48 -33.01
CA ASN A 116 -41.08 1.54 -32.13
C ASN A 116 -41.71 0.15 -32.05
N SER A 117 -41.08 -0.74 -31.27
CA SER A 117 -41.52 -2.13 -31.10
C SER A 117 -41.35 -2.57 -29.65
N ASN A 118 -42.12 -3.57 -29.25
CA ASN A 118 -41.90 -4.27 -27.99
C ASN A 118 -40.84 -5.38 -28.12
N ALA A 119 -40.44 -5.75 -29.34
CA ALA A 119 -39.38 -6.71 -29.60
C ALA A 119 -38.02 -6.03 -29.73
N ALA A 120 -36.97 -6.68 -29.19
CA ALA A 120 -35.59 -6.23 -29.35
C ALA A 120 -35.10 -6.41 -30.79
N THR A 121 -34.23 -5.50 -31.23
CA THR A 121 -33.57 -5.57 -32.53
C THR A 121 -32.44 -6.58 -32.50
N THR A 122 -32.33 -7.42 -33.53
CA THR A 122 -31.20 -8.34 -33.74
C THR A 122 -30.39 -7.94 -34.98
N LEU A 123 -29.10 -7.72 -34.80
CA LEU A 123 -28.15 -7.38 -35.86
C LEU A 123 -27.21 -8.57 -36.08
N ASN A 124 -27.36 -9.30 -37.18
CA ASN A 124 -26.55 -10.48 -37.50
C ASN A 124 -25.57 -10.27 -38.66
N GLY A 125 -25.34 -9.02 -39.08
CA GLY A 125 -24.49 -8.68 -40.21
C GLY A 125 -24.13 -7.19 -40.26
N MET A 126 -23.54 -6.76 -41.37
CA MET A 126 -23.00 -5.41 -41.52
C MET A 126 -24.07 -4.38 -41.86
N ILE A 127 -23.96 -3.19 -41.28
CA ILE A 127 -24.71 -1.98 -41.65
C ILE A 127 -23.76 -1.06 -42.41
N GLU A 128 -23.98 -0.88 -43.69
CA GLU A 128 -23.15 -0.03 -44.55
C GLU A 128 -23.85 1.29 -44.92
N VAL A 129 -23.15 2.42 -44.83
CA VAL A 129 -23.63 3.70 -45.39
C VAL A 129 -23.14 3.85 -46.83
N ALA A 130 -24.05 3.87 -47.80
CA ALA A 130 -23.68 4.14 -49.19
C ALA A 130 -23.44 5.64 -49.43
N GLY A 131 -22.42 5.96 -50.22
CA GLY A 131 -22.05 7.34 -50.53
C GLY A 131 -21.32 8.03 -49.38
N GLY A 132 -21.86 9.16 -48.93
CA GLY A 132 -21.20 9.99 -47.92
C GLY A 132 -21.28 9.39 -46.52
N LYS A 133 -20.14 9.32 -45.81
CA LYS A 133 -20.08 8.93 -44.40
C LYS A 133 -21.06 9.73 -43.53
N ALA A 134 -21.68 9.03 -42.58
CA ALA A 134 -22.60 9.58 -41.58
C ALA A 134 -22.48 8.82 -40.25
N GLN A 135 -23.00 9.41 -39.17
CA GLN A 135 -23.22 8.67 -37.93
C GLN A 135 -24.41 7.74 -38.14
N VAL A 136 -24.32 6.51 -37.65
CA VAL A 136 -25.46 5.58 -37.66
C VAL A 136 -25.92 5.34 -36.24
N ILE A 137 -27.21 5.50 -36.01
CA ILE A 137 -27.86 5.26 -34.72
C ILE A 137 -28.92 4.18 -34.92
N VAL A 138 -28.89 3.16 -34.06
CA VAL A 138 -29.95 2.15 -33.93
C VAL A 138 -30.53 2.28 -32.53
N ALA A 139 -31.77 2.75 -32.45
CA ALA A 139 -32.46 3.04 -31.20
C ALA A 139 -33.68 2.12 -31.03
N ASN A 140 -33.65 1.24 -30.03
CA ASN A 140 -34.78 0.37 -29.69
C ASN A 140 -34.88 0.20 -28.17
N ALA A 141 -35.94 0.77 -27.57
CA ALA A 141 -36.15 0.73 -26.13
C ALA A 141 -36.31 -0.68 -25.54
N SER A 142 -36.74 -1.66 -26.35
CA SER A 142 -36.83 -3.06 -25.94
C SER A 142 -35.49 -3.79 -25.88
N GLY A 143 -34.46 -3.27 -26.56
CA GLY A 143 -33.12 -3.84 -26.56
C GLY A 143 -32.50 -3.96 -27.95
N VAL A 144 -31.19 -4.16 -27.98
CA VAL A 144 -30.41 -4.39 -29.21
C VAL A 144 -29.44 -5.53 -28.98
N THR A 145 -29.49 -6.56 -29.81
CA THR A 145 -28.56 -7.68 -29.80
C THR A 145 -27.72 -7.65 -31.06
N CYS A 146 -26.40 -7.54 -30.93
CA CYS A 146 -25.43 -7.68 -32.01
C CYS A 146 -24.84 -9.09 -31.97
N ASN A 147 -24.97 -9.84 -33.05
CA ASN A 147 -24.36 -11.15 -33.24
C ASN A 147 -23.43 -11.08 -34.47
N ASN A 148 -22.12 -10.92 -34.26
CA ASN A 148 -21.17 -10.73 -35.38
C ASN A 148 -21.58 -9.59 -36.33
N CYS A 149 -22.08 -8.48 -35.76
CA CYS A 149 -22.50 -7.32 -36.54
C CYS A 149 -21.35 -6.35 -36.77
N GLY A 150 -21.57 -5.34 -37.62
CA GLY A 150 -20.57 -4.29 -37.80
C GLY A 150 -21.07 -3.11 -38.61
N PHE A 151 -20.22 -2.10 -38.76
CA PHE A 151 -20.56 -0.83 -39.39
C PHE A 151 -19.51 -0.42 -40.41
N ILE A 152 -19.94 -0.14 -41.63
CA ILE A 152 -19.08 0.23 -42.76
C ILE A 152 -19.39 1.66 -43.17
N ASN A 153 -18.34 2.44 -43.45
CA ASN A 153 -18.43 3.81 -43.93
C ASN A 153 -19.19 4.75 -42.98
N THR A 154 -19.09 4.53 -41.68
CA THR A 154 -19.60 5.44 -40.65
C THR A 154 -18.49 6.39 -40.19
N ASN A 155 -18.84 7.49 -39.52
CA ASN A 155 -17.89 8.32 -38.75
C ASN A 155 -18.10 8.20 -37.23
N ARG A 156 -19.26 7.66 -36.80
CA ARG A 156 -19.63 7.32 -35.44
C ARG A 156 -20.75 6.29 -35.47
N THR A 157 -20.78 5.40 -34.48
CA THR A 157 -21.83 4.38 -34.34
C THR A 157 -22.45 4.52 -32.96
N THR A 158 -23.78 4.49 -32.88
CA THR A 158 -24.50 4.50 -31.60
C THR A 158 -25.55 3.39 -31.59
N LEU A 159 -25.41 2.46 -30.65
CA LEU A 159 -26.50 1.54 -30.30
C LEU A 159 -27.13 2.06 -29.01
N THR A 160 -28.45 2.22 -28.99
CA THR A 160 -29.13 2.75 -27.82
C THR A 160 -30.46 2.08 -27.53
N THR A 161 -30.77 1.93 -26.24
CA THR A 161 -32.13 1.61 -25.77
C THR A 161 -32.85 2.85 -25.24
N GLY A 162 -32.23 4.02 -25.36
CA GLY A 162 -32.88 5.29 -25.09
C GLY A 162 -33.83 5.66 -26.22
N LYS A 163 -35.01 6.16 -25.85
CA LYS A 163 -35.91 6.85 -26.80
C LYS A 163 -35.21 8.13 -27.27
N VAL A 164 -35.23 8.41 -28.57
CA VAL A 164 -34.52 9.57 -29.11
C VAL A 164 -35.45 10.79 -29.10
N GLU A 165 -35.02 11.86 -28.45
CA GLU A 165 -35.73 13.12 -28.39
C GLU A 165 -35.04 14.11 -29.33
N LEU A 166 -35.80 14.63 -30.31
CA LEU A 166 -35.30 15.60 -31.29
C LEU A 166 -35.61 17.03 -30.87
N ALA A 167 -34.72 17.97 -31.18
CA ALA A 167 -34.96 19.39 -31.03
C ALA A 167 -35.81 19.95 -32.19
N ASN A 168 -36.23 21.21 -32.09
CA ASN A 168 -37.08 21.88 -33.09
C ASN A 168 -36.44 21.97 -34.49
N ASP A 169 -35.11 22.00 -34.58
CA ASP A 169 -34.33 22.02 -35.83
C ASP A 169 -34.10 20.61 -36.42
N GLY A 170 -34.58 19.58 -35.73
CA GLY A 170 -34.42 18.17 -36.06
C GLY A 170 -33.05 17.60 -35.71
N SER A 171 -32.25 18.27 -34.88
CA SER A 171 -31.05 17.72 -34.25
C SER A 171 -31.42 16.74 -33.12
N ILE A 172 -30.50 15.88 -32.69
CA ILE A 172 -30.71 15.00 -31.53
C ILE A 172 -30.46 15.82 -30.26
N ALA A 173 -31.50 15.99 -29.46
CA ALA A 173 -31.40 16.64 -28.15
C ALA A 173 -30.89 15.64 -27.11
N ASN A 174 -31.59 14.52 -26.92
CA ASN A 174 -31.29 13.54 -25.89
C ASN A 174 -31.62 12.09 -26.31
N TYR A 175 -30.97 11.14 -25.64
CA TYR A 175 -31.38 9.76 -25.50
C TYR A 175 -31.95 9.58 -24.09
N ASN A 176 -33.23 9.23 -24.00
CA ASN A 176 -33.94 9.00 -22.75
C ASN A 176 -33.98 7.49 -22.44
N VAL A 177 -33.04 7.03 -21.61
CA VAL A 177 -32.80 5.62 -21.30
C VAL A 177 -33.58 5.21 -20.05
N GLN A 178 -34.62 4.42 -20.22
CA GLN A 178 -35.48 3.98 -19.10
C GLN A 178 -35.43 2.47 -18.85
N GLN A 179 -35.09 1.69 -19.89
CA GLN A 179 -35.08 0.22 -19.89
C GLN A 179 -34.23 -0.32 -21.06
N GLY A 180 -34.24 -1.64 -21.24
CA GLY A 180 -33.61 -2.30 -22.37
C GLY A 180 -32.15 -2.71 -22.10
N LYS A 181 -31.73 -3.76 -22.80
CA LYS A 181 -30.38 -4.30 -22.75
C LYS A 181 -29.73 -4.22 -24.13
N ILE A 182 -28.44 -3.87 -24.16
CA ILE A 182 -27.58 -4.13 -25.31
C ILE A 182 -26.79 -5.40 -25.04
N ALA A 183 -26.78 -6.34 -25.98
CA ALA A 183 -25.96 -7.54 -25.92
C ALA A 183 -25.05 -7.61 -27.14
N ILE A 184 -23.74 -7.72 -26.92
CA ILE A 184 -22.76 -7.98 -27.98
C ILE A 184 -22.31 -9.42 -27.86
N ASN A 185 -22.69 -10.26 -28.83
CA ASN A 185 -22.28 -11.66 -28.93
C ASN A 185 -21.38 -11.81 -30.17
N GLY A 186 -20.26 -12.50 -30.04
CA GLY A 186 -19.30 -12.62 -31.14
C GLY A 186 -18.52 -11.32 -31.35
N ARG A 187 -18.46 -10.74 -32.55
CA ARG A 187 -17.74 -9.49 -32.81
C ARG A 187 -18.67 -8.31 -33.13
N LEU A 188 -18.37 -7.13 -32.60
CA LEU A 188 -18.86 -5.85 -33.13
C LEU A 188 -17.72 -5.18 -33.91
N ASP A 189 -17.77 -5.24 -35.24
CA ASP A 189 -16.69 -4.78 -36.11
C ASP A 189 -16.93 -3.35 -36.63
N THR A 190 -16.11 -2.39 -36.21
CA THR A 190 -16.27 -0.98 -36.61
C THR A 190 -14.99 -0.19 -36.43
N ASN A 191 -14.60 0.55 -37.47
CA ASN A 191 -13.46 1.47 -37.42
C ASN A 191 -13.85 2.89 -36.97
N SER A 192 -15.06 3.08 -36.43
CA SER A 192 -15.59 4.37 -36.03
C SER A 192 -15.80 4.44 -34.52
N PRO A 193 -15.59 5.60 -33.87
CA PRO A 193 -15.99 5.82 -32.48
C PRO A 193 -17.40 5.30 -32.21
N THR A 194 -17.54 4.52 -31.14
CA THR A 194 -18.77 3.77 -30.84
C THR A 194 -19.30 4.15 -29.48
N ASP A 195 -20.62 4.34 -29.38
CA ASP A 195 -21.30 4.50 -28.10
C ASP A 195 -22.37 3.41 -27.93
N LEU A 196 -22.39 2.80 -26.75
CA LEU A 196 -23.43 1.86 -26.32
C LEU A 196 -24.17 2.52 -25.15
N ILE A 197 -25.43 2.88 -25.36
CA ILE A 197 -26.22 3.68 -24.42
C ILE A 197 -27.46 2.90 -24.04
N ALA A 198 -27.48 2.25 -22.88
CA ALA A 198 -28.61 1.42 -22.50
C ALA A 198 -28.81 1.37 -20.99
N ARG A 199 -29.89 0.74 -20.53
CA ARG A 199 -30.05 0.50 -19.09
C ARG A 199 -29.05 -0.54 -18.59
N SER A 200 -28.74 -1.54 -19.40
CA SER A 200 -27.67 -2.51 -19.15
C SER A 200 -26.98 -2.94 -20.44
N VAL A 201 -25.70 -3.30 -20.35
CA VAL A 201 -24.87 -3.73 -21.48
C VAL A 201 -24.14 -5.01 -21.10
N ALA A 202 -24.25 -6.04 -21.93
CA ALA A 202 -23.48 -7.28 -21.81
C ALA A 202 -22.58 -7.49 -23.02
N ILE A 203 -21.32 -7.82 -22.77
CA ILE A 203 -20.26 -7.98 -23.75
C ILE A 203 -19.77 -9.44 -23.67
N ASN A 204 -20.43 -10.28 -24.46
CA ASN A 204 -20.17 -11.71 -24.63
C ASN A 204 -19.35 -11.97 -25.91
N GLY A 205 -18.40 -11.09 -26.18
CA GLY A 205 -17.75 -10.98 -27.47
C GLY A 205 -16.73 -9.85 -27.52
N ILE A 206 -16.15 -9.61 -28.70
CA ILE A 206 -15.09 -8.63 -28.91
C ILE A 206 -15.67 -7.35 -29.53
N ILE A 207 -15.36 -6.22 -28.92
CA ILE A 207 -15.51 -4.89 -29.48
C ILE A 207 -14.12 -4.36 -29.82
N ASP A 208 -13.90 -3.95 -31.06
CA ASP A 208 -12.64 -3.39 -31.52
C ASP A 208 -12.95 -2.13 -32.35
N THR A 209 -12.51 -0.98 -31.86
CA THR A 209 -12.92 0.33 -32.38
C THR A 209 -11.90 1.42 -32.09
N GLN A 210 -12.01 2.60 -32.72
CA GLN A 210 -11.16 3.74 -32.40
C GLN A 210 -11.35 4.25 -30.96
N ARG A 211 -12.59 4.28 -30.47
CA ARG A 211 -12.99 4.72 -29.12
C ARG A 211 -14.31 4.02 -28.78
N ILE A 212 -14.46 3.59 -27.54
CA ILE A 212 -15.73 3.07 -27.02
C ILE A 212 -16.17 3.87 -25.78
N ASN A 213 -17.44 4.24 -25.74
CA ASN A 213 -18.11 4.79 -24.55
C ASN A 213 -19.36 3.96 -24.27
N VAL A 214 -19.41 3.37 -23.07
CA VAL A 214 -20.52 2.54 -22.63
C VAL A 214 -21.20 3.27 -21.48
N ILE A 215 -22.48 3.59 -21.64
CA ILE A 215 -23.29 4.26 -20.63
C ILE A 215 -24.42 3.31 -20.25
N ALA A 216 -24.41 2.91 -18.98
CA ALA A 216 -25.40 2.05 -18.35
C ALA A 216 -26.22 2.80 -17.28
N GLY A 217 -27.43 2.31 -17.03
CA GLY A 217 -28.38 2.88 -16.07
C GLY A 217 -29.47 3.75 -16.72
N SER A 218 -30.38 4.25 -15.89
CA SER A 218 -31.49 5.09 -16.29
C SER A 218 -31.07 6.57 -16.42
N ASN A 219 -30.81 7.02 -17.64
CA ASN A 219 -30.12 8.27 -17.92
C ASN A 219 -30.83 9.13 -18.98
N HIS A 220 -30.66 10.45 -18.87
CA HIS A 220 -30.67 11.36 -20.01
C HIS A 220 -29.24 11.51 -20.52
N VAL A 221 -29.03 11.26 -21.81
CA VAL A 221 -27.72 11.36 -22.46
C VAL A 221 -27.82 12.31 -23.65
N ASN A 222 -26.94 13.29 -23.76
CA ASN A 222 -26.96 14.22 -24.91
C ASN A 222 -26.39 13.57 -26.19
N SER A 223 -26.44 14.29 -27.31
CA SER A 223 -25.87 13.82 -28.59
C SER A 223 -24.33 13.71 -28.60
N ALA A 224 -23.62 14.34 -27.67
CA ALA A 224 -22.18 14.17 -27.50
C ALA A 224 -21.83 12.84 -26.80
N GLY A 225 -22.78 12.25 -26.07
CA GLY A 225 -22.56 11.03 -25.27
C GLY A 225 -22.23 11.33 -23.81
N ASP A 226 -22.65 12.47 -23.29
CA ASP A 226 -22.53 12.85 -21.88
C ASP A 226 -23.85 12.62 -21.15
N VAL A 227 -23.77 12.14 -19.90
CA VAL A 227 -24.93 12.02 -19.02
C VAL A 227 -25.32 13.42 -18.51
N THR A 228 -26.55 13.84 -18.79
CA THR A 228 -27.08 15.17 -18.42
C THR A 228 -28.12 15.12 -17.31
N GLY A 229 -28.57 13.93 -16.93
CA GLY A 229 -29.51 13.73 -15.83
C GLY A 229 -29.96 12.27 -15.70
N THR A 230 -30.85 12.02 -14.76
CA THR A 230 -31.43 10.69 -14.49
C THR A 230 -32.81 10.58 -15.13
N ALA A 231 -33.10 9.45 -15.78
CA ALA A 231 -34.42 9.16 -16.32
C ALA A 231 -35.23 8.25 -15.37
N ALA A 232 -36.56 8.24 -15.50
CA ALA A 232 -37.42 7.35 -14.73
C ALA A 232 -37.29 5.90 -15.21
N ALA A 233 -36.80 5.02 -14.34
CA ALA A 233 -36.51 3.64 -14.67
C ALA A 233 -37.78 2.77 -14.79
N ILE A 234 -37.80 1.85 -15.76
CA ILE A 234 -38.93 0.91 -16.02
C ILE A 234 -38.46 -0.53 -15.89
N GLY A 235 -39.18 -1.33 -15.11
CA GLY A 235 -38.86 -2.74 -14.88
C GLY A 235 -37.82 -2.95 -13.77
N THR A 236 -37.39 -4.20 -13.60
CA THR A 236 -36.46 -4.58 -12.52
C THR A 236 -35.10 -3.91 -12.70
N LYS A 237 -34.52 -3.47 -11.59
CA LYS A 237 -33.18 -2.89 -11.55
C LYS A 237 -32.13 -3.95 -11.91
N PRO A 238 -31.20 -3.68 -12.83
CA PRO A 238 -30.09 -4.59 -13.13
C PRO A 238 -29.18 -4.80 -11.91
N THR A 239 -28.57 -5.97 -11.79
CA THR A 239 -27.52 -6.25 -10.79
C THR A 239 -26.16 -5.71 -11.21
N VAL A 240 -25.88 -5.71 -12.52
CA VAL A 240 -24.66 -5.19 -13.15
C VAL A 240 -25.07 -4.32 -14.34
N GLY A 241 -24.46 -3.14 -14.46
CA GLY A 241 -24.75 -2.19 -15.54
C GLY A 241 -23.99 -2.54 -16.81
N ILE A 242 -22.69 -2.83 -16.65
CA ILE A 242 -21.79 -3.21 -17.73
C ILE A 242 -21.11 -4.52 -17.34
N ASP A 243 -21.37 -5.58 -18.11
CA ASP A 243 -20.90 -6.93 -17.83
C ASP A 243 -20.05 -7.47 -18.99
N VAL A 244 -18.75 -7.68 -18.74
CA VAL A 244 -17.80 -8.24 -19.70
C VAL A 244 -17.51 -9.68 -19.31
N SER A 245 -17.92 -10.62 -20.17
CA SER A 245 -17.71 -12.05 -19.94
C SER A 245 -16.22 -12.45 -20.11
N SER A 246 -15.86 -13.67 -19.69
CA SER A 246 -14.49 -14.19 -19.82
C SER A 246 -14.01 -14.45 -21.25
N ILE A 247 -14.94 -14.53 -22.20
CA ILE A 247 -14.63 -14.60 -23.64
C ILE A 247 -14.84 -13.24 -24.33
N GLY A 248 -15.27 -12.24 -23.57
CA GLY A 248 -15.52 -10.89 -24.04
C GLY A 248 -14.27 -10.03 -23.96
N GLY A 249 -14.27 -8.95 -24.74
CA GLY A 249 -13.26 -7.92 -24.59
C GLY A 249 -13.60 -6.62 -25.30
N MET A 250 -12.98 -5.54 -24.83
CA MET A 250 -13.07 -4.20 -25.42
C MET A 250 -11.68 -3.69 -25.73
N TYR A 251 -11.45 -3.31 -26.98
CA TYR A 251 -10.17 -2.82 -27.46
C TYR A 251 -10.36 -1.50 -28.22
N ALA A 252 -9.71 -0.44 -27.75
CA ALA A 252 -9.80 0.87 -28.40
C ALA A 252 -8.62 1.79 -28.09
N ASN A 253 -8.53 2.96 -28.75
CA ASN A 253 -7.55 3.97 -28.30
C ASN A 253 -7.95 4.59 -26.95
N LYS A 254 -9.26 4.67 -26.65
CA LYS A 254 -9.81 5.17 -25.38
C LYS A 254 -11.10 4.43 -25.04
N ILE A 255 -11.24 4.05 -23.76
CA ILE A 255 -12.40 3.33 -23.22
C ILE A 255 -13.00 4.18 -22.08
N SER A 256 -14.32 4.38 -22.11
CA SER A 256 -15.09 5.06 -21.06
C SER A 256 -16.29 4.19 -20.67
N LEU A 257 -16.41 3.85 -19.39
CA LEU A 257 -17.49 3.03 -18.84
C LEU A 257 -18.20 3.82 -17.75
N ILE A 258 -19.48 4.12 -17.95
CA ILE A 258 -20.27 4.94 -17.03
C ILE A 258 -21.49 4.11 -16.59
N ALA A 259 -21.70 3.95 -15.28
CA ALA A 259 -22.87 3.25 -14.74
C ALA A 259 -23.47 4.03 -13.56
N THR A 260 -24.60 4.68 -13.79
CA THR A 260 -25.10 5.76 -12.91
C THR A 260 -26.14 5.32 -11.89
N GLU A 261 -26.85 4.20 -12.11
CA GLU A 261 -27.82 3.69 -11.14
C GLU A 261 -27.08 3.26 -9.86
N THR A 262 -27.47 3.80 -8.70
CA THR A 262 -26.83 3.48 -7.41
C THR A 262 -26.73 1.98 -7.18
N GLY A 263 -25.56 1.45 -6.85
CA GLY A 263 -25.34 0.01 -6.63
C GLY A 263 -25.29 -0.85 -7.90
N VAL A 264 -25.44 -0.25 -9.08
CA VAL A 264 -25.27 -0.93 -10.37
C VAL A 264 -23.87 -0.66 -10.88
N GLY A 265 -23.06 -1.72 -10.92
CA GLY A 265 -21.62 -1.64 -11.13
C GLY A 265 -21.12 -2.04 -12.52
N VAL A 266 -19.80 -2.24 -12.59
CA VAL A 266 -19.09 -2.82 -13.74
C VAL A 266 -18.51 -4.16 -13.33
N SER A 267 -18.75 -5.20 -14.11
CA SER A 267 -18.16 -6.52 -13.94
C SER A 267 -17.26 -6.84 -15.11
N ASN A 268 -16.02 -7.21 -14.84
CA ASN A 268 -15.05 -7.63 -15.83
C ASN A 268 -14.47 -9.01 -15.48
N LEU A 269 -14.75 -9.97 -16.34
CA LEU A 269 -14.14 -11.31 -16.35
C LEU A 269 -13.19 -11.51 -17.54
N GLY A 270 -13.18 -10.58 -18.50
CA GLY A 270 -12.43 -10.65 -19.75
C GLY A 270 -11.36 -9.56 -19.86
N ASP A 271 -11.13 -9.08 -21.08
CA ASP A 271 -10.08 -8.11 -21.40
C ASP A 271 -10.63 -6.71 -21.73
N ILE A 272 -10.14 -5.68 -21.04
CA ILE A 272 -10.41 -4.27 -21.35
C ILE A 272 -9.07 -3.60 -21.62
N GLY A 273 -8.77 -3.35 -22.89
CA GLY A 273 -7.44 -2.95 -23.35
C GLY A 273 -7.43 -1.64 -24.16
N THR A 274 -6.43 -0.78 -23.97
CA THR A 274 -6.20 0.36 -24.87
C THR A 274 -4.90 0.28 -25.65
N TYR A 275 -4.94 0.75 -26.91
CA TYR A 275 -3.75 0.79 -27.77
C TYR A 275 -2.83 1.99 -27.47
N ASN A 276 -3.39 3.18 -27.21
CA ASN A 276 -2.62 4.43 -27.08
C ASN A 276 -3.10 5.39 -25.95
N GLY A 277 -4.24 5.12 -25.30
CA GLY A 277 -4.88 6.07 -24.38
C GLY A 277 -5.39 5.44 -23.09
N ALA A 278 -6.37 6.07 -22.45
CA ALA A 278 -6.79 5.75 -21.08
C ALA A 278 -8.04 4.87 -21.01
N ILE A 279 -8.18 4.16 -19.88
CA ILE A 279 -9.43 3.55 -19.42
C ILE A 279 -10.01 4.44 -18.33
N SER A 280 -11.27 4.84 -18.46
CA SER A 280 -11.99 5.56 -17.41
C SER A 280 -13.26 4.80 -17.04
N ILE A 281 -13.47 4.59 -15.75
CA ILE A 281 -14.65 3.95 -15.18
C ILE A 281 -15.25 4.90 -14.14
N ASP A 282 -16.51 5.28 -14.31
CA ASP A 282 -17.26 6.08 -13.35
C ASP A 282 -18.58 5.39 -13.03
N THR A 283 -18.70 4.84 -11.83
CA THR A 283 -19.88 4.07 -11.43
C THR A 283 -20.36 4.39 -10.02
N ALA A 284 -21.68 4.44 -9.87
CA ALA A 284 -22.36 4.51 -8.58
C ALA A 284 -22.47 3.14 -7.88
N GLY A 285 -21.86 2.08 -8.43
CA GLY A 285 -21.82 0.73 -7.89
C GLY A 285 -20.40 0.19 -7.73
N THR A 286 -20.28 -1.12 -7.58
CA THR A 286 -18.99 -1.81 -7.41
C THR A 286 -18.33 -2.09 -8.76
N VAL A 287 -17.01 -1.89 -8.86
CA VAL A 287 -16.22 -2.46 -9.95
C VAL A 287 -15.68 -3.82 -9.51
N ASN A 288 -16.00 -4.88 -10.24
CA ASN A 288 -15.50 -6.23 -10.00
C ASN A 288 -14.59 -6.64 -11.17
N ASN A 289 -13.29 -6.69 -10.94
CA ASN A 289 -12.31 -7.22 -11.89
C ASN A 289 -11.87 -8.62 -11.42
N THR A 290 -12.70 -9.62 -11.73
CA THR A 290 -12.57 -10.97 -11.20
C THR A 290 -11.93 -11.89 -12.24
N ASN A 291 -10.65 -12.24 -12.06
CA ASN A 291 -9.82 -12.89 -13.09
C ASN A 291 -9.75 -12.12 -14.43
N GLY A 292 -10.26 -10.89 -14.47
CA GLY A 292 -10.24 -10.02 -15.63
C GLY A 292 -8.94 -9.22 -15.73
N ASN A 293 -8.72 -8.64 -16.90
CA ASN A 293 -7.53 -7.85 -17.21
C ASN A 293 -7.93 -6.48 -17.76
N MET A 294 -7.54 -5.42 -17.04
CA MET A 294 -7.64 -4.04 -17.50
C MET A 294 -6.23 -3.54 -17.80
N ASN A 295 -5.94 -3.23 -19.07
CA ASN A 295 -4.61 -2.82 -19.52
C ASN A 295 -4.68 -1.54 -20.35
N ALA A 296 -4.10 -0.44 -19.85
CA ALA A 296 -4.08 0.82 -20.55
C ALA A 296 -2.67 1.23 -21.01
N ALA A 297 -2.54 1.63 -22.28
CA ALA A 297 -1.34 2.31 -22.79
C ALA A 297 -1.14 3.73 -22.21
N GLY A 298 -2.18 4.29 -21.57
CA GLY A 298 -2.17 5.53 -20.82
C GLY A 298 -2.50 5.33 -19.35
N ASP A 299 -3.33 6.23 -18.80
CA ASP A 299 -3.80 6.17 -17.42
C ASP A 299 -5.00 5.21 -17.26
N ILE A 300 -5.22 4.72 -16.04
CA ILE A 300 -6.46 4.08 -15.62
C ILE A 300 -7.07 4.92 -14.49
N ASP A 301 -8.29 5.41 -14.70
CA ASP A 301 -9.04 6.19 -13.70
C ASP A 301 -10.33 5.44 -13.33
N ILE A 302 -10.46 5.01 -12.07
CA ILE A 302 -11.64 4.31 -11.54
C ILE A 302 -12.27 5.13 -10.42
N LYS A 303 -13.53 5.50 -10.58
CA LYS A 303 -14.40 6.06 -9.55
C LYS A 303 -15.55 5.09 -9.32
N ALA A 304 -15.68 4.61 -8.07
CA ALA A 304 -16.65 3.57 -7.75
C ALA A 304 -17.22 3.72 -6.34
N ALA A 305 -18.30 2.99 -6.05
CA ALA A 305 -18.77 2.80 -4.68
C ALA A 305 -17.96 1.74 -3.91
N SER A 306 -17.28 0.82 -4.61
CA SER A 306 -16.29 -0.14 -4.09
C SER A 306 -15.52 -0.76 -5.25
N LEU A 307 -14.36 -1.34 -4.98
CA LEU A 307 -13.56 -2.10 -5.93
C LEU A 307 -13.23 -3.48 -5.37
N THR A 308 -13.46 -4.53 -6.16
CA THR A 308 -12.90 -5.87 -5.95
C THR A 308 -12.02 -6.22 -7.15
N ASN A 309 -10.74 -6.50 -6.90
CA ASN A 309 -9.77 -6.90 -7.90
C ASN A 309 -9.02 -8.15 -7.42
N ASN A 310 -9.22 -9.27 -8.11
CA ASN A 310 -8.34 -10.44 -8.01
C ASN A 310 -7.76 -10.84 -9.37
N GLY A 311 -7.94 -9.98 -10.37
CA GLY A 311 -7.27 -10.04 -11.68
C GLY A 311 -6.17 -8.99 -11.78
N ARG A 312 -6.00 -8.40 -12.97
CA ARG A 312 -4.98 -7.38 -13.26
C ARG A 312 -5.60 -6.03 -13.60
N ILE A 313 -5.09 -4.97 -13.00
CA ILE A 313 -5.31 -3.56 -13.37
C ILE A 313 -3.95 -2.94 -13.63
N ALA A 314 -3.60 -2.68 -14.89
CA ALA A 314 -2.27 -2.21 -15.28
C ALA A 314 -2.32 -0.99 -16.21
N GLY A 315 -1.83 0.15 -15.72
CA GLY A 315 -1.65 1.36 -16.50
C GLY A 315 -0.19 1.54 -16.91
N ASN A 316 0.05 1.96 -18.15
CA ASN A 316 1.39 2.37 -18.58
C ASN A 316 1.80 3.71 -17.94
N LYS A 317 0.81 4.57 -17.63
CA LYS A 317 0.98 5.80 -16.84
C LYS A 317 0.35 5.61 -15.46
N ASN A 318 -0.44 6.56 -14.96
CA ASN A 318 -0.97 6.50 -13.60
C ASN A 318 -2.10 5.47 -13.49
N VAL A 319 -2.26 4.91 -12.30
CA VAL A 319 -3.48 4.20 -11.91
C VAL A 319 -4.10 4.94 -10.73
N ASN A 320 -5.27 5.55 -10.95
CA ASN A 320 -6.00 6.32 -9.96
C ASN A 320 -7.31 5.61 -9.61
N ILE A 321 -7.48 5.23 -8.35
CA ILE A 321 -8.67 4.53 -7.87
C ILE A 321 -9.24 5.31 -6.68
N THR A 322 -10.45 5.83 -6.85
CA THR A 322 -11.17 6.55 -5.80
C THR A 322 -12.48 5.84 -5.52
N VAL A 323 -12.66 5.42 -4.28
CA VAL A 323 -13.90 4.82 -3.79
C VAL A 323 -14.63 5.81 -2.88
N ALA A 324 -15.91 6.04 -3.15
CA ALA A 324 -16.73 6.98 -2.41
C ALA A 324 -17.24 6.41 -1.07
N GLY A 325 -17.41 7.30 -0.07
CA GLY A 325 -17.92 6.93 1.24
C GLY A 325 -17.03 5.88 1.93
N THR A 326 -17.65 4.94 2.63
CA THR A 326 -16.97 3.85 3.36
C THR A 326 -16.79 2.58 2.52
N GLY A 327 -16.85 2.71 1.18
CA GLY A 327 -16.60 1.58 0.29
C GLY A 327 -15.19 1.02 0.47
N VAL A 328 -14.93 -0.18 -0.04
CA VAL A 328 -13.62 -0.82 0.11
C VAL A 328 -12.85 -0.86 -1.22
N ILE A 329 -11.52 -0.85 -1.11
CA ILE A 329 -10.64 -1.27 -2.20
C ILE A 329 -10.09 -2.64 -1.78
N ASN A 330 -10.58 -3.71 -2.40
CA ASN A 330 -10.10 -5.06 -2.19
C ASN A 330 -9.23 -5.48 -3.38
N ASN A 331 -7.92 -5.61 -3.15
CA ASN A 331 -6.93 -6.10 -4.12
C ASN A 331 -6.39 -7.49 -3.73
N ASP A 332 -7.17 -8.29 -3.01
CA ASP A 332 -6.72 -9.59 -2.53
C ASP A 332 -6.45 -10.56 -3.69
N ASN A 333 -5.23 -11.11 -3.74
CA ASN A 333 -4.70 -11.92 -4.85
C ASN A 333 -4.69 -11.19 -6.21
N GLY A 334 -4.95 -9.88 -6.23
CA GLY A 334 -4.95 -9.05 -7.42
C GLY A 334 -3.61 -8.38 -7.68
N ASP A 335 -3.49 -7.79 -8.87
CA ASP A 335 -2.38 -6.95 -9.28
C ASP A 335 -2.87 -5.57 -9.70
N ILE A 336 -2.33 -4.52 -9.08
CA ILE A 336 -2.46 -3.13 -9.49
C ILE A 336 -1.06 -2.62 -9.82
N THR A 337 -0.81 -2.33 -11.10
CA THR A 337 0.51 -1.93 -11.59
C THR A 337 0.47 -0.60 -12.36
N SER A 338 1.42 0.29 -12.08
CA SER A 338 1.79 1.43 -12.93
C SER A 338 3.21 1.24 -13.46
N TYR A 339 3.35 1.12 -14.78
CA TYR A 339 4.66 0.82 -15.38
C TYR A 339 5.62 2.00 -15.44
N ASN A 340 5.13 3.25 -15.55
CA ASN A 340 6.00 4.42 -15.69
C ASN A 340 5.77 5.56 -14.69
N ASN A 341 4.63 5.59 -14.00
CA ASN A 341 4.27 6.70 -13.10
C ASN A 341 3.76 6.19 -11.74
N ASP A 342 2.70 6.80 -11.22
CA ASP A 342 2.23 6.67 -9.85
C ASP A 342 1.00 5.76 -9.76
N ILE A 343 0.77 5.23 -8.56
CA ILE A 343 -0.50 4.66 -8.13
C ILE A 343 -1.09 5.55 -7.03
N ASN A 344 -2.35 5.92 -7.18
CA ASN A 344 -3.11 6.68 -6.19
C ASN A 344 -4.37 5.90 -5.80
N LEU A 345 -4.45 5.43 -4.56
CA LEU A 345 -5.59 4.67 -4.03
C LEU A 345 -6.25 5.46 -2.90
N SER A 346 -7.54 5.75 -3.01
CA SER A 346 -8.27 6.54 -2.03
C SER A 346 -9.59 5.88 -1.66
N THR A 347 -9.78 5.63 -0.37
CA THR A 347 -11.03 5.17 0.23
C THR A 347 -11.17 5.71 1.66
N LEU A 348 -12.38 5.87 2.19
CA LEU A 348 -12.60 6.08 3.64
C LEU A 348 -13.00 4.78 4.35
N GLY A 349 -12.92 3.64 3.66
CA GLY A 349 -13.03 2.30 4.23
C GLY A 349 -11.68 1.58 4.21
N THR A 350 -11.72 0.25 4.16
CA THR A 350 -10.52 -0.59 4.13
C THR A 350 -9.90 -0.65 2.74
N LEU A 351 -8.58 -0.49 2.68
CA LEU A 351 -7.73 -0.94 1.58
C LEU A 351 -7.16 -2.32 1.96
N SER A 352 -7.52 -3.37 1.24
CA SER A 352 -7.02 -4.74 1.45
C SER A 352 -6.13 -5.16 0.28
N ASN A 353 -4.98 -5.74 0.59
CA ASN A 353 -3.98 -6.24 -0.34
C ASN A 353 -3.44 -7.61 0.10
N ASN A 354 -4.33 -8.53 0.50
CA ASN A 354 -3.93 -9.84 0.99
C ASN A 354 -3.42 -10.73 -0.16
N ARG A 355 -2.15 -11.14 -0.13
CA ARG A 355 -1.45 -11.80 -1.25
C ARG A 355 -1.53 -11.02 -2.57
N GLY A 356 -1.86 -9.74 -2.50
CA GLY A 356 -1.98 -8.85 -3.65
C GLY A 356 -0.68 -8.12 -3.94
N SER A 357 -0.63 -7.49 -5.11
CA SER A 357 0.49 -6.67 -5.56
C SER A 357 0.01 -5.26 -5.92
N ILE A 358 0.70 -4.25 -5.38
CA ILE A 358 0.54 -2.84 -5.73
C ILE A 358 1.93 -2.32 -6.09
N ILE A 359 2.21 -2.13 -7.38
CA ILE A 359 3.56 -1.80 -7.86
C ILE A 359 3.55 -0.58 -8.78
N ALA A 360 4.27 0.47 -8.40
CA ALA A 360 4.50 1.65 -9.22
C ALA A 360 5.98 1.81 -9.57
N LEU A 361 6.28 2.39 -10.74
CA LEU A 361 7.63 2.83 -11.04
C LEU A 361 8.01 4.05 -10.18
N GLN A 362 7.12 5.04 -10.08
CA GLN A 362 7.33 6.27 -9.33
C GLN A 362 6.74 6.13 -7.94
N ASN A 363 5.58 6.70 -7.62
CA ASN A 363 5.08 6.75 -6.24
C ASN A 363 3.87 5.84 -6.01
N VAL A 364 3.70 5.36 -4.78
CA VAL A 364 2.45 4.76 -4.32
C VAL A 364 1.89 5.63 -3.21
N ASN A 365 0.70 6.20 -3.44
CA ASN A 365 0.00 7.05 -2.49
C ASN A 365 -1.31 6.37 -2.08
N THR A 366 -1.53 6.21 -0.78
CA THR A 366 -2.76 5.61 -0.26
C THR A 366 -3.43 6.46 0.80
N LEU A 367 -4.75 6.64 0.67
CA LEU A 367 -5.64 7.15 1.71
C LEU A 367 -6.67 6.06 2.04
N SER A 368 -6.73 5.64 3.30
CA SER A 368 -7.69 4.64 3.79
C SER A 368 -8.14 4.93 5.22
N ASP A 369 -9.23 4.29 5.67
CA ASP A 369 -9.47 4.13 7.10
C ASP A 369 -8.46 3.13 7.68
N SER A 370 -8.51 1.89 7.20
CA SER A 370 -7.55 0.84 7.55
C SER A 370 -6.82 0.34 6.30
N PHE A 371 -5.57 -0.08 6.46
CA PHE A 371 -4.80 -0.74 5.39
C PHE A 371 -4.34 -2.11 5.85
N VAL A 372 -4.84 -3.16 5.20
CA VAL A 372 -4.42 -4.55 5.42
C VAL A 372 -3.53 -5.00 4.26
N ASN A 373 -2.24 -5.20 4.53
CA ASN A 373 -1.25 -5.78 3.61
C ASN A 373 -0.72 -7.09 4.19
N ASP A 374 -1.54 -8.14 4.10
CA ASP A 374 -1.18 -9.47 4.57
C ASP A 374 -0.57 -10.30 3.44
N ASN A 375 0.68 -10.73 3.57
CA ASN A 375 1.43 -11.47 2.56
C ASN A 375 1.52 -10.75 1.20
N GLY A 376 1.22 -9.45 1.18
CA GLY A 376 1.14 -8.62 -0.01
C GLY A 376 2.41 -7.80 -0.23
N ILE A 377 2.53 -7.28 -1.44
CA ILE A 377 3.61 -6.39 -1.86
C ILE A 377 3.01 -5.01 -2.15
N VAL A 378 3.58 -3.98 -1.53
CA VAL A 378 3.39 -2.58 -1.93
C VAL A 378 4.76 -2.02 -2.27
N GLN A 379 4.99 -1.69 -3.54
CA GLN A 379 6.30 -1.33 -4.01
C GLN A 379 6.27 -0.07 -4.87
N SER A 380 7.21 0.82 -4.57
CA SER A 380 7.67 1.87 -5.46
C SER A 380 9.08 1.52 -5.92
N THR A 381 9.32 1.43 -7.23
CA THR A 381 10.64 1.00 -7.74
C THR A 381 11.67 2.13 -7.68
N LYS A 382 11.28 3.38 -7.97
CA LYS A 382 12.18 4.54 -8.06
C LYS A 382 11.74 5.75 -7.24
N GLY A 383 10.51 5.76 -6.73
CA GLY A 383 9.93 6.89 -6.01
C GLY A 383 9.65 6.58 -4.54
N ASN A 384 8.63 7.25 -4.02
CA ASN A 384 8.24 7.18 -2.62
C ASN A 384 7.03 6.29 -2.40
N ILE A 385 6.81 5.89 -1.15
CA ILE A 385 5.54 5.36 -0.67
C ILE A 385 5.00 6.31 0.39
N ASP A 386 3.81 6.86 0.19
CA ASP A 386 3.12 7.71 1.15
C ASP A 386 1.79 7.06 1.55
N ILE A 387 1.72 6.57 2.80
CA ILE A 387 0.56 5.89 3.36
C ILE A 387 -0.09 6.78 4.43
N HIS A 388 -1.35 7.10 4.23
CA HIS A 388 -2.20 7.76 5.22
C HIS A 388 -3.41 6.87 5.56
N SER A 389 -3.42 6.34 6.78
CA SER A 389 -4.51 5.52 7.32
C SER A 389 -5.13 6.24 8.52
N MET A 390 -6.44 6.39 8.57
CA MET A 390 -7.13 7.02 9.70
C MET A 390 -7.23 6.11 10.94
N SER A 391 -6.88 4.83 10.80
CA SER A 391 -6.95 3.79 11.82
C SER A 391 -5.66 2.94 11.81
N THR A 392 -5.80 1.61 11.76
CA THR A 392 -4.68 0.67 11.86
C THR A 392 -4.18 0.22 10.50
N ILE A 393 -2.85 0.19 10.37
CA ILE A 393 -2.15 -0.50 9.29
C ILE A 393 -1.71 -1.86 9.79
N TYR A 394 -2.10 -2.93 9.09
CA TYR A 394 -1.61 -4.28 9.30
C TYR A 394 -0.67 -4.63 8.14
N ASN A 395 0.62 -4.76 8.42
CA ASN A 395 1.62 -5.22 7.48
C ASN A 395 2.20 -6.54 7.98
N ARG A 396 1.76 -7.66 7.41
CA ARG A 396 2.08 -8.99 7.95
C ARG A 396 2.55 -9.93 6.86
N ASP A 397 3.52 -10.81 7.14
CA ASP A 397 3.81 -11.95 6.26
C ASP A 397 3.66 -13.25 7.06
N ASN A 398 2.47 -13.84 6.99
CA ASN A 398 2.15 -15.09 7.68
C ASN A 398 2.58 -16.34 6.90
N LEU A 399 3.15 -16.14 5.70
CA LEU A 399 3.60 -17.20 4.80
C LEU A 399 5.10 -17.14 4.53
N ALA A 400 5.88 -16.58 5.47
CA ALA A 400 7.30 -16.32 5.25
C ALA A 400 8.06 -17.57 4.79
N ASN A 401 8.53 -17.49 3.55
CA ASN A 401 9.51 -18.37 2.96
C ASN A 401 10.76 -17.52 2.70
N PRO A 402 11.95 -17.91 3.19
CA PRO A 402 13.18 -17.15 2.99
C PRO A 402 13.55 -16.87 1.52
N ASN A 403 12.93 -17.60 0.58
CA ASN A 403 13.13 -17.45 -0.86
C ASN A 403 12.07 -16.59 -1.57
N ASP A 404 11.05 -16.11 -0.87
CA ASP A 404 10.02 -15.26 -1.47
C ASP A 404 10.55 -13.84 -1.72
N PRO A 405 10.06 -13.13 -2.77
CA PRO A 405 10.36 -11.72 -2.96
C PRO A 405 9.96 -10.91 -1.72
N VAL A 406 10.65 -9.78 -1.49
CA VAL A 406 10.47 -8.93 -0.29
C VAL A 406 9.01 -8.47 -0.19
N LYS A 407 8.24 -9.10 0.71
CA LYS A 407 6.86 -8.68 1.04
C LYS A 407 6.88 -7.48 1.99
N GLY A 408 5.74 -6.80 2.06
CA GLY A 408 5.57 -5.60 2.85
C GLY A 408 5.66 -4.33 2.00
N PHE A 409 6.11 -3.24 2.62
CA PHE A 409 6.20 -1.93 2.01
C PHE A 409 7.65 -1.64 1.60
N ASN A 410 7.88 -1.41 0.31
CA ASN A 410 9.22 -1.26 -0.25
C ASN A 410 9.32 -0.02 -1.15
N ALA A 411 9.88 1.05 -0.63
CA ALA A 411 10.07 2.30 -1.37
C ALA A 411 11.49 2.38 -1.97
N GLY A 412 11.59 2.70 -3.26
CA GLY A 412 12.87 2.95 -3.92
C GLY A 412 13.60 4.18 -3.39
N ARG A 413 12.87 5.14 -2.79
CA ARG A 413 13.40 6.32 -2.11
C ARG A 413 12.88 6.44 -0.68
N ASP A 414 11.84 7.25 -0.44
CA ASP A 414 11.38 7.54 0.91
C ASP A 414 10.08 6.81 1.22
N ILE A 415 9.86 6.46 2.49
CA ILE A 415 8.56 6.01 2.98
C ILE A 415 8.03 6.96 4.06
N THR A 416 6.79 7.41 3.88
CA THR A 416 6.04 8.17 4.89
C THR A 416 4.82 7.37 5.31
N ILE A 417 4.66 7.13 6.61
CA ILE A 417 3.48 6.46 7.17
C ILE A 417 2.86 7.34 8.24
N ASN A 418 1.57 7.64 8.09
CA ASN A 418 0.74 8.29 9.09
C ASN A 418 -0.44 7.38 9.43
N ALA A 419 -0.57 6.99 10.69
CA ALA A 419 -1.64 6.10 11.14
C ALA A 419 -2.03 6.33 12.61
N VAL A 420 -3.09 5.68 13.09
CA VAL A 420 -3.31 5.54 14.54
C VAL A 420 -2.34 4.49 15.08
N ARG A 421 -2.25 3.34 14.42
CA ARG A 421 -1.38 2.23 14.81
C ARG A 421 -0.77 1.55 13.59
N VAL A 422 0.46 1.11 13.72
CA VAL A 422 1.13 0.22 12.76
C VAL A 422 1.43 -1.10 13.43
N VAL A 423 0.94 -2.19 12.85
CA VAL A 423 1.30 -3.56 13.22
C VAL A 423 2.16 -4.12 12.09
N ASN A 424 3.45 -4.24 12.34
CA ASN A 424 4.43 -4.85 11.45
C ASN A 424 4.85 -6.20 12.04
N GLU A 425 4.37 -7.29 11.46
CA GLU A 425 4.58 -8.66 11.98
C GLU A 425 5.17 -9.58 10.92
N ASN A 426 6.38 -10.09 11.16
CA ASN A 426 7.15 -10.87 10.20
C ASN A 426 7.29 -10.22 8.82
N SER A 427 7.17 -8.90 8.72
CA SER A 427 7.11 -8.16 7.47
C SER A 427 8.11 -7.00 7.44
N ASN A 428 8.28 -6.42 6.26
CA ASN A 428 9.24 -5.36 6.02
C ASN A 428 8.56 -4.03 5.74
N ILE A 429 9.14 -2.96 6.27
CA ILE A 429 8.94 -1.58 5.89
C ILE A 429 10.31 -1.04 5.50
N THR A 430 10.58 -0.88 4.21
CA THR A 430 11.91 -0.52 3.70
C THR A 430 11.86 0.74 2.86
N ALA A 431 12.85 1.60 3.07
CA ALA A 431 13.10 2.79 2.28
C ALA A 431 14.53 2.78 1.72
N GLY A 432 14.66 3.02 0.42
CA GLY A 432 15.94 3.21 -0.26
C GLY A 432 16.71 4.44 0.22
N ARG A 433 16.07 5.37 0.94
CA ARG A 433 16.69 6.56 1.53
C ARG A 433 16.19 6.86 2.94
N ASP A 434 15.02 7.47 3.11
CA ASP A 434 14.54 7.89 4.43
C ASP A 434 13.20 7.25 4.80
N SER A 435 13.00 6.97 6.09
CA SER A 435 11.72 6.47 6.63
C SER A 435 11.20 7.44 7.69
N LYS A 436 9.96 7.89 7.50
CA LYS A 436 9.22 8.69 8.47
C LYS A 436 7.93 7.96 8.86
N ILE A 437 7.82 7.55 10.13
CA ILE A 437 6.64 6.86 10.65
C ILE A 437 6.09 7.65 11.84
N SER A 438 4.86 8.14 11.70
CA SER A 438 4.17 8.89 12.73
C SER A 438 2.85 8.19 13.08
N THR A 439 2.73 7.72 14.31
CA THR A 439 1.50 7.08 14.81
C THR A 439 0.94 7.78 16.03
N GLN A 440 -0.39 7.85 16.13
CA GLN A 440 -1.07 8.47 17.27
C GLN A 440 -1.10 7.58 18.51
N SER A 441 -0.92 6.26 18.35
CA SER A 441 -0.99 5.29 19.44
C SER A 441 0.25 4.41 19.51
N ALA A 442 0.43 3.50 18.54
CA ALA A 442 1.43 2.45 18.70
C ALA A 442 2.09 2.01 17.39
N ILE A 443 3.32 1.56 17.52
CA ILE A 443 4.03 0.76 16.52
C ILE A 443 4.41 -0.56 17.19
N ASP A 444 3.93 -1.66 16.62
CA ASP A 444 4.34 -3.01 17.01
C ASP A 444 5.20 -3.59 15.88
N ASN A 445 6.49 -3.76 16.13
CA ASN A 445 7.45 -4.37 15.21
C ASN A 445 7.89 -5.73 15.78
N THR A 446 7.24 -6.80 15.34
CA THR A 446 7.35 -8.12 15.99
C THR A 446 7.67 -9.24 15.01
N SER A 447 8.16 -10.37 15.54
CA SER A 447 8.26 -11.64 14.81
C SER A 447 9.18 -11.60 13.58
N ASN A 448 10.46 -11.20 13.70
CA ASN A 448 11.43 -11.02 12.60
C ASN A 448 11.12 -9.87 11.64
N SER A 449 10.31 -8.90 12.08
CA SER A 449 10.00 -7.74 11.27
C SER A 449 11.18 -6.78 11.12
N LYS A 450 11.14 -5.99 10.04
CA LYS A 450 12.13 -4.95 9.77
C LYS A 450 11.48 -3.63 9.45
N ILE A 451 11.99 -2.56 10.06
CA ILE A 451 11.80 -1.17 9.62
C ILE A 451 13.18 -0.65 9.26
N THR A 452 13.43 -0.33 8.00
CA THR A 452 14.78 0.01 7.51
C THR A 452 14.76 1.23 6.62
N ALA A 453 15.64 2.18 6.92
CA ALA A 453 16.02 3.26 6.03
C ALA A 453 17.52 3.20 5.76
N GLN A 454 17.93 3.48 4.52
CA GLN A 454 19.37 3.55 4.20
C GLN A 454 20.05 4.75 4.88
N ARG A 455 19.32 5.86 5.07
CA ARG A 455 19.86 7.14 5.52
C ARG A 455 19.20 7.61 6.82
N HIS A 456 17.99 8.16 6.81
CA HIS A 456 17.34 8.68 8.04
C HIS A 456 16.14 7.85 8.45
N ALA A 457 16.02 7.55 9.75
CA ALA A 457 14.80 7.01 10.33
C ALA A 457 14.24 7.98 11.38
N ASP A 458 13.06 8.53 11.11
CA ASP A 458 12.30 9.39 12.03
C ASP A 458 11.02 8.67 12.45
N ILE A 459 10.96 8.25 13.72
CA ILE A 459 9.84 7.49 14.28
C ILE A 459 9.23 8.28 15.44
N SER A 460 7.92 8.54 15.38
CA SER A 460 7.14 9.23 16.41
C SER A 460 5.90 8.42 16.77
N THR A 461 5.76 8.03 18.04
CA THR A 461 4.63 7.23 18.55
C THR A 461 4.41 7.48 20.05
N MET A 462 3.31 6.98 20.63
CA MET A 462 3.21 6.88 22.10
C MET A 462 3.90 5.62 22.61
N TYR A 463 3.63 4.48 21.97
CA TYR A 463 4.18 3.18 22.32
C TYR A 463 4.96 2.60 21.14
N LEU A 464 6.20 2.18 21.39
CA LEU A 464 6.97 1.36 20.45
C LEU A 464 7.27 0.01 21.10
N THR A 465 6.72 -1.05 20.54
CA THR A 465 7.02 -2.44 20.94
C THR A 465 7.86 -3.09 19.86
N GLN A 466 9.10 -3.44 20.17
CA GLN A 466 9.97 -4.19 19.28
C GLN A 466 10.40 -5.52 19.91
N THR A 467 9.99 -6.64 19.30
CA THR A 467 10.29 -7.99 19.82
C THR A 467 10.81 -8.90 18.71
N ASN A 468 12.01 -9.44 18.92
CA ASN A 468 12.75 -10.25 17.95
C ASN A 468 12.76 -9.62 16.54
N SER A 469 13.00 -8.31 16.44
CA SER A 469 12.85 -7.53 15.20
C SER A 469 13.89 -6.43 15.08
N GLU A 470 13.99 -5.80 13.92
CA GLU A 470 14.99 -4.77 13.62
C GLU A 470 14.36 -3.42 13.24
N ILE A 471 14.93 -2.33 13.78
CA ILE A 471 14.71 -0.95 13.34
C ILE A 471 16.08 -0.36 13.01
N ASN A 472 16.31 -0.03 11.75
CA ASN A 472 17.63 0.32 11.22
C ASN A 472 17.62 1.65 10.46
N ALA A 473 18.58 2.52 10.77
CA ALA A 473 19.05 3.59 9.90
C ALA A 473 20.49 3.26 9.49
N ILE A 474 20.67 2.60 8.34
CA ILE A 474 21.90 1.85 8.01
C ILE A 474 23.14 2.74 8.01
N ASP A 475 23.15 3.79 7.19
CA ASP A 475 24.30 4.68 7.00
C ASP A 475 24.09 6.08 7.60
N GLY A 476 22.92 6.34 8.20
CA GLY A 476 22.59 7.67 8.73
C GLY A 476 22.00 7.66 10.13
N GLN A 477 21.32 8.75 10.47
CA GLN A 477 20.87 9.03 11.83
C GLN A 477 19.48 8.47 12.11
N MET A 478 19.21 8.25 13.40
CA MET A 478 17.90 7.84 13.88
C MET A 478 17.38 8.82 14.91
N ASN A 479 16.14 9.28 14.72
CA ASN A 479 15.36 9.99 15.73
C ASN A 479 14.16 9.13 16.08
N LEU A 480 14.03 8.79 17.37
CA LEU A 480 12.95 7.94 17.87
C LEU A 480 12.33 8.61 19.09
N ASP A 481 11.09 9.03 18.93
CA ASP A 481 10.25 9.61 19.98
C ASP A 481 9.09 8.66 20.28
N ALA A 482 9.16 7.98 21.42
CA ALA A 482 8.12 7.10 21.92
C ALA A 482 7.62 7.67 23.25
N SER A 483 6.69 8.63 23.19
CA SER A 483 6.40 9.54 24.31
C SER A 483 6.02 8.85 25.63
N VAL A 484 5.47 7.64 25.59
CA VAL A 484 5.11 6.86 26.79
C VAL A 484 6.13 5.75 27.06
N SER A 485 6.36 4.86 26.10
CA SER A 485 7.21 3.69 26.31
C SER A 485 7.87 3.18 25.03
N LEU A 486 9.14 2.83 25.16
CA LEU A 486 9.94 2.12 24.17
C LEU A 486 10.34 0.77 24.77
N THR A 487 9.85 -0.32 24.20
CA THR A 487 10.27 -1.68 24.56
C THR A 487 11.08 -2.28 23.43
N ASN A 488 12.33 -2.64 23.71
CA ASN A 488 13.22 -3.35 22.81
C ASN A 488 13.62 -4.67 23.46
N ALA A 489 12.97 -5.77 23.07
CA ALA A 489 13.01 -7.04 23.79
C ALA A 489 13.36 -8.25 22.91
N GLY A 490 13.78 -9.35 23.55
CA GLY A 490 14.22 -10.53 22.81
C GLY A 490 15.48 -10.22 21.99
N THR A 491 15.67 -10.84 20.83
CA THR A 491 16.83 -10.62 19.95
C THR A 491 16.77 -9.31 19.16
N SER A 492 15.89 -8.38 19.55
CA SER A 492 15.68 -7.14 18.81
C SER A 492 16.89 -6.22 18.80
N THR A 493 17.02 -5.48 17.69
CA THR A 493 18.05 -4.47 17.50
C THR A 493 17.44 -3.15 17.04
N ILE A 494 17.82 -2.05 17.70
CA ILE A 494 17.64 -0.69 17.19
C ILE A 494 19.03 -0.19 16.80
N HIS A 495 19.26 0.08 15.52
CA HIS A 495 20.58 0.40 14.99
C HIS A 495 20.61 1.69 14.17
N SER A 496 21.65 2.49 14.38
CA SER A 496 21.98 3.64 13.56
C SER A 496 23.45 3.60 13.14
N GLY A 497 23.72 3.86 11.86
CA GLY A 497 25.08 4.03 11.32
C GLY A 497 25.76 5.30 11.83
N ARG A 498 24.99 6.32 12.20
CA ARG A 498 25.45 7.59 12.77
C ARG A 498 24.85 7.80 14.16
N LEU A 499 24.54 9.05 14.50
CA LEU A 499 23.98 9.44 15.79
C LEU A 499 22.56 8.92 15.94
N MET A 500 22.20 8.62 17.18
CA MET A 500 20.86 8.19 17.56
C MET A 500 20.32 9.09 18.67
N ASN A 501 19.13 9.64 18.46
CA ASN A 501 18.38 10.38 19.46
C ASN A 501 17.15 9.57 19.87
N ILE A 502 17.08 9.17 21.14
CA ILE A 502 15.91 8.52 21.72
C ILE A 502 15.28 9.45 22.76
N SER A 503 13.97 9.65 22.66
CA SER A 503 13.13 10.32 23.65
C SER A 503 11.98 9.39 24.04
N THR A 504 11.80 9.14 25.33
CA THR A 504 10.68 8.34 25.86
C THR A 504 10.44 8.66 27.33
N ASN A 505 9.27 8.35 27.88
CA ASN A 505 9.11 8.34 29.34
C ASN A 505 9.72 7.06 29.95
N GLN A 506 9.46 5.88 29.35
CA GLN A 506 10.01 4.60 29.81
C GLN A 506 10.80 3.91 28.70
N LEU A 507 12.06 3.57 28.98
CA LEU A 507 12.88 2.73 28.10
C LEU A 507 13.07 1.37 28.75
N ASN A 508 12.54 0.31 28.13
CA ASN A 508 12.75 -1.08 28.54
C ASN A 508 13.58 -1.79 27.46
N ASN A 509 14.88 -1.94 27.70
CA ASN A 509 15.82 -2.57 26.81
C ASN A 509 16.35 -3.88 27.39
N THR A 510 15.94 -5.00 26.79
CA THR A 510 16.60 -6.31 26.94
C THR A 510 17.22 -6.79 25.62
N GLY A 511 17.01 -6.05 24.53
CA GLY A 511 17.65 -6.19 23.23
C GLY A 511 18.93 -5.35 23.11
N ALA A 512 19.31 -5.04 21.87
CA ALA A 512 20.43 -4.18 21.55
C ALA A 512 19.98 -2.81 21.04
N ILE A 513 20.60 -1.74 21.52
CA ILE A 513 20.48 -0.38 20.99
C ILE A 513 21.89 0.10 20.63
N VAL A 514 22.15 0.30 19.34
CA VAL A 514 23.51 0.49 18.82
C VAL A 514 23.59 1.70 17.90
N SER A 515 24.54 2.59 18.18
CA SER A 515 24.93 3.67 17.26
C SER A 515 26.43 3.58 16.95
N ASN A 516 26.76 3.51 15.66
CA ASN A 516 28.15 3.26 15.24
C ASN A 516 29.01 4.53 15.24
N ASN A 517 28.42 5.70 15.02
CA ASN A 517 29.15 6.97 14.91
C ASN A 517 28.40 8.14 15.54
N GLY A 518 29.08 9.27 15.71
CA GLY A 518 28.47 10.52 16.16
C GLY A 518 28.23 10.58 17.67
N LYS A 519 27.39 11.54 18.07
CA LYS A 519 27.00 11.76 19.46
C LYS A 519 25.54 11.39 19.63
N SER A 520 25.30 10.26 20.28
CA SER A 520 23.97 9.74 20.56
C SER A 520 23.47 10.20 21.92
N VAL A 521 22.17 10.46 22.00
CA VAL A 521 21.51 10.94 23.20
C VAL A 521 20.29 10.06 23.49
N ILE A 522 20.20 9.57 24.72
CA ILE A 522 18.99 8.91 25.22
C ILE A 522 18.43 9.76 26.36
N ASN A 523 17.22 10.27 26.16
CA ASN A 523 16.44 10.95 27.20
C ASN A 523 15.28 10.04 27.61
N ALA A 524 15.25 9.67 28.88
CA ALA A 524 14.16 8.89 29.48
C ALA A 524 13.74 9.50 30.82
N ASN A 525 12.56 9.15 31.36
CA ASN A 525 12.32 9.33 32.80
C ASN A 525 12.87 8.11 33.56
N SER A 526 12.48 6.90 33.14
CA SER A 526 13.02 5.64 33.65
C SER A 526 13.63 4.81 32.53
N MET A 527 14.84 4.30 32.77
CA MET A 527 15.55 3.40 31.87
C MET A 527 15.83 2.08 32.58
N ASN A 528 15.30 0.99 32.04
CA ASN A 528 15.65 -0.38 32.39
C ASN A 528 16.47 -0.97 31.24
N ASN A 529 17.77 -1.16 31.47
CA ASN A 529 18.71 -1.86 30.61
C ASN A 529 19.16 -3.20 31.23
N ARG A 530 18.33 -3.80 32.10
CA ARG A 530 18.67 -5.06 32.74
C ARG A 530 18.85 -6.15 31.70
N SER A 531 20.02 -6.79 31.69
CA SER A 531 20.36 -7.81 30.68
C SER A 531 20.27 -7.30 29.22
N GLY A 532 20.32 -5.98 29.03
CA GLY A 532 20.32 -5.32 27.73
C GLY A 532 21.71 -4.84 27.32
N TYR A 533 21.84 -4.48 26.05
CA TYR A 533 23.07 -3.92 25.49
C TYR A 533 22.80 -2.55 24.86
N ILE A 534 23.51 -1.53 25.32
CA ILE A 534 23.52 -0.20 24.71
C ILE A 534 24.95 0.13 24.28
N LYS A 535 25.10 0.55 23.01
CA LYS A 535 26.38 0.95 22.42
C LYS A 535 26.28 2.30 21.72
N GLY A 536 27.27 3.17 21.91
CA GLY A 536 27.43 4.38 21.09
C GLY A 536 28.89 4.74 20.82
N GLN A 537 29.15 5.65 19.89
CA GLN A 537 30.50 6.22 19.73
C GLN A 537 30.79 7.26 20.81
N ASN A 538 29.91 8.26 20.95
CA ASN A 538 29.82 9.12 22.12
C ASN A 538 28.38 9.05 22.60
N LEU A 539 28.16 8.69 23.86
CA LEU A 539 26.84 8.41 24.40
C LEU A 539 26.55 9.34 25.57
N THR A 540 25.42 10.06 25.49
CA THR A 540 24.86 10.81 26.60
C THR A 540 23.54 10.17 27.02
N ILE A 541 23.39 9.82 28.29
CA ILE A 541 22.15 9.30 28.85
C ILE A 541 21.65 10.25 29.93
N LYS A 542 20.41 10.68 29.80
CA LYS A 542 19.70 11.48 30.81
C LYS A 542 18.44 10.75 31.23
N ALA A 543 18.37 10.36 32.50
CA ALA A 543 17.18 9.76 33.06
C ALA A 543 17.05 9.99 34.56
N TYR A 544 15.85 10.02 35.11
CA TYR A 544 15.69 10.12 36.56
C TYR A 544 16.24 8.87 37.28
N SER A 545 15.96 7.68 36.73
CA SER A 545 16.50 6.41 37.22
C SER A 545 16.99 5.52 36.08
N ILE A 546 18.13 4.85 36.29
CA ILE A 546 18.72 3.88 35.36
C ILE A 546 18.99 2.58 36.11
N ASP A 547 18.44 1.47 35.61
CA ASP A 547 18.77 0.12 36.03
C ASP A 547 19.54 -0.61 34.92
N ASN A 548 20.85 -0.75 35.11
CA ASN A 548 21.78 -1.47 34.24
C ASN A 548 22.24 -2.80 34.88
N GLN A 549 21.46 -3.37 35.81
CA GLN A 549 21.83 -4.64 36.44
C GLN A 549 22.07 -5.73 35.40
N ALA A 550 23.20 -6.43 35.48
CA ALA A 550 23.57 -7.49 34.53
C ALA A 550 23.50 -7.06 33.04
N GLY A 551 23.49 -5.75 32.78
CA GLY A 551 23.47 -5.14 31.45
C GLY A 551 24.84 -4.58 31.07
N LEU A 552 24.95 -4.10 29.84
CA LEU A 552 26.14 -3.42 29.34
C LEU A 552 25.75 -2.08 28.70
N ILE A 553 26.37 -1.00 29.18
CA ILE A 553 26.38 0.31 28.52
C ILE A 553 27.83 0.59 28.11
N ASN A 554 28.09 0.58 26.81
CA ASN A 554 29.41 0.79 26.24
C ASN A 554 29.42 2.03 25.34
N ALA A 555 30.43 2.89 25.49
CA ALA A 555 30.75 3.88 24.47
C ALA A 555 32.17 3.74 23.94
N GLU A 556 32.38 3.83 22.63
CA GLU A 556 33.73 3.74 22.05
C GLU A 556 34.65 4.83 22.61
N ASN A 557 34.14 6.06 22.72
CA ASN A 557 34.88 7.21 23.24
C ASN A 557 34.35 7.65 24.60
N ASN A 558 33.24 8.40 24.63
CA ASN A 558 32.77 9.07 25.84
C ASN A 558 31.39 8.59 26.25
N LEU A 559 31.21 8.34 27.55
CA LEU A 559 29.94 8.04 28.18
C LEU A 559 29.64 9.09 29.26
N ASP A 560 28.63 9.93 29.02
CA ASP A 560 28.14 10.92 29.98
C ASP A 560 26.75 10.49 30.50
N ILE A 561 26.61 10.27 31.81
CA ILE A 561 25.35 9.88 32.44
C ILE A 561 24.91 10.96 33.45
N GLU A 562 23.68 11.43 33.32
CA GLU A 562 23.02 12.30 34.29
C GLU A 562 21.76 11.61 34.83
N THR A 563 21.78 11.26 36.11
CA THR A 563 20.67 10.53 36.75
C THR A 563 20.63 10.67 38.26
N SER A 564 19.44 10.67 38.87
CA SER A 564 19.34 10.67 40.34
C SER A 564 19.73 9.31 40.93
N TYR A 565 19.43 8.21 40.23
CA TYR A 565 19.74 6.86 40.68
C TYR A 565 20.25 5.97 39.55
N LEU A 566 21.46 5.42 39.72
CA LEU A 566 22.06 4.45 38.79
C LEU A 566 22.35 3.14 39.52
N ASN A 567 21.74 2.04 39.06
CA ASN A 567 22.09 0.69 39.47
C ASN A 567 22.92 0.02 38.36
N ASN A 568 24.20 -0.25 38.61
CA ASN A 568 25.15 -0.93 37.73
C ASN A 568 25.64 -2.26 38.33
N SER A 569 24.81 -2.91 39.14
CA SER A 569 25.20 -4.09 39.91
C SER A 569 25.29 -5.36 39.04
N TYR A 570 26.02 -6.37 39.53
CA TYR A 570 26.11 -7.72 38.93
C TYR A 570 26.57 -7.73 37.46
N SER A 571 27.58 -6.94 37.13
CA SER A 571 28.03 -6.77 35.74
C SER A 571 28.58 -8.05 35.10
N SER A 572 29.11 -9.00 35.87
CA SER A 572 29.60 -10.29 35.36
C SER A 572 28.51 -11.15 34.73
N ASP A 573 27.27 -11.00 35.16
CA ASP A 573 26.14 -11.84 34.72
C ASP A 573 25.79 -11.59 33.25
N PHE A 574 26.15 -10.42 32.70
CA PHE A 574 26.03 -10.14 31.26
C PHE A 574 26.78 -11.16 30.40
N LYS A 575 27.87 -11.76 30.91
CA LYS A 575 28.63 -12.78 30.19
C LYS A 575 27.78 -14.02 29.86
N LEU A 576 26.72 -14.27 30.62
CA LEU A 576 25.79 -15.39 30.41
C LEU A 576 24.87 -15.18 29.19
N ILE A 577 24.71 -13.94 28.74
CA ILE A 577 23.74 -13.56 27.70
C ILE A 577 24.38 -12.83 26.50
N ASN A 578 25.67 -12.52 26.55
CA ASN A 578 26.34 -11.66 25.57
C ASN A 578 26.29 -12.18 24.11
N THR A 579 26.23 -13.51 23.93
CA THR A 579 26.15 -14.16 22.61
C THR A 579 24.87 -13.81 21.86
N LYS A 580 23.79 -13.47 22.59
CA LYS A 580 22.54 -12.94 22.03
C LYS A 580 22.76 -11.66 21.21
N PHE A 581 23.80 -10.89 21.56
CA PHE A 581 24.17 -9.63 20.91
C PHE A 581 25.36 -9.80 19.96
N GLY A 582 25.76 -11.03 19.64
CA GLY A 582 26.95 -11.31 18.83
C GLY A 582 28.29 -11.02 19.53
N LEU A 583 28.29 -10.84 20.85
CA LEU A 583 29.49 -10.59 21.64
C LEU A 583 30.00 -11.90 22.27
N THR A 584 31.32 -12.03 22.42
CA THR A 584 31.95 -13.21 23.04
C THR A 584 32.84 -12.79 24.20
N ASN A 585 32.72 -13.48 25.35
CA ASN A 585 33.52 -13.21 26.57
C ASN A 585 33.46 -11.77 27.10
N GLN A 586 32.45 -10.99 26.69
CA GLN A 586 32.24 -9.63 27.18
C GLN A 586 31.56 -9.63 28.56
N ASN A 587 32.16 -8.94 29.53
CA ASN A 587 31.51 -8.61 30.81
C ASN A 587 30.66 -7.34 30.65
N GLY A 588 29.64 -7.19 31.50
CA GLY A 588 28.74 -6.05 31.52
C GLY A 588 29.30 -4.84 32.27
N GLY A 589 28.40 -3.94 32.67
CA GLY A 589 28.71 -2.74 33.43
C GLY A 589 28.73 -1.47 32.59
N LEU A 590 29.48 -0.46 33.03
CA LEU A 590 29.73 0.78 32.28
C LEU A 590 31.14 0.73 31.69
N GLN A 591 31.26 0.86 30.38
CA GLN A 591 32.53 0.69 29.70
C GLN A 591 32.80 1.80 28.67
N THR A 592 34.07 2.19 28.57
CA THR A 592 34.57 2.92 27.40
C THR A 592 35.88 2.36 26.89
N ASN A 593 36.04 2.28 25.56
CA ASN A 593 37.23 1.72 24.94
C ASN A 593 38.39 2.72 24.93
N ASN A 594 38.11 3.98 24.55
CA ASN A 594 39.13 4.98 24.21
C ASN A 594 38.97 6.34 24.91
N GLY A 595 37.98 6.52 25.78
CA GLY A 595 37.73 7.81 26.41
C GLY A 595 37.21 7.74 27.83
N THR A 596 36.28 8.63 28.17
CA THR A 596 35.93 8.92 29.56
C THR A 596 34.52 8.49 29.94
N ILE A 597 34.34 8.11 31.20
CA ILE A 597 33.03 7.93 31.83
C ILE A 597 32.79 9.08 32.81
N LYS A 598 31.68 9.79 32.64
CA LYS A 598 31.21 10.79 33.59
C LYS A 598 29.84 10.39 34.14
N VAL A 599 29.69 10.42 35.46
CA VAL A 599 28.41 10.16 36.13
C VAL A 599 28.09 11.31 37.06
N LYS A 600 26.95 11.97 36.83
CA LYS A 600 26.44 13.05 37.67
C LYS A 600 25.08 12.67 38.24
N GLY A 601 24.91 12.79 39.55
CA GLY A 601 23.68 12.30 40.16
C GLY A 601 23.58 12.43 41.67
N ASP A 602 22.71 11.61 42.26
CA ASP A 602 22.58 11.50 43.71
C ASP A 602 23.19 10.19 44.20
N THR A 603 22.80 9.03 43.65
CA THR A 603 23.26 7.70 44.10
C THR A 603 23.69 6.80 42.94
N LEU A 604 24.81 6.09 43.13
CA LEU A 604 25.32 5.04 42.23
C LEU A 604 25.55 3.75 43.03
N HIS A 605 24.85 2.68 42.64
CA HIS A 605 25.10 1.32 43.11
C HIS A 605 25.93 0.56 42.07
N ASN A 606 27.14 0.19 42.42
CA ASN A 606 28.07 -0.63 41.64
C ASN A 606 28.40 -1.94 42.39
N THR A 607 27.45 -2.47 43.16
CA THR A 607 27.67 -3.68 43.96
C THR A 607 27.84 -4.91 43.06
N TYR A 608 28.95 -5.65 43.19
CA TYR A 608 29.34 -6.67 42.19
C TYR A 608 29.36 -6.13 40.74
N GLY A 609 29.48 -4.81 40.60
CA GLY A 609 29.43 -4.10 39.34
C GLY A 609 30.84 -3.80 38.80
N SER A 610 30.90 -3.41 37.54
CA SER A 610 32.14 -3.00 36.89
C SER A 610 31.94 -1.65 36.17
N ILE A 611 32.84 -0.72 36.45
CA ILE A 611 32.99 0.54 35.71
C ILE A 611 34.43 0.58 35.22
N ALA A 612 34.62 0.55 33.91
CA ALA A 612 35.94 0.49 33.29
C ALA A 612 36.07 1.50 32.16
N ALA A 613 37.00 2.43 32.28
CA ALA A 613 37.26 3.42 31.24
C ALA A 613 38.62 3.23 30.60
N ASN A 614 38.70 3.52 29.29
CA ASN A 614 39.91 3.45 28.49
C ASN A 614 40.52 2.03 28.46
N VAL A 615 39.67 1.02 28.27
CA VAL A 615 40.05 -0.40 28.42
C VAL A 615 40.99 -0.92 27.32
N GLU A 616 41.07 -0.26 26.16
CA GLU A 616 41.88 -0.73 25.01
C GLU A 616 43.15 0.10 24.75
N ASN A 617 43.05 1.43 24.64
CA ASN A 617 44.11 2.23 23.99
C ASN A 617 44.85 3.23 24.88
N ASN A 618 44.54 3.30 26.18
CA ASN A 618 45.21 4.18 27.16
C ASN A 618 45.45 5.62 26.64
N THR A 619 44.42 6.24 26.07
CA THR A 619 44.48 7.61 25.51
C THR A 619 44.80 8.66 26.59
N ALA A 620 45.40 9.80 26.22
CA ALA A 620 45.94 10.81 27.15
C ALA A 620 44.89 11.70 27.86
N ALA A 621 43.70 11.19 28.18
CA ALA A 621 42.68 11.95 28.90
C ALA A 621 43.16 12.39 30.30
N ARG A 622 42.72 13.58 30.77
CA ARG A 622 43.11 14.12 32.09
C ARG A 622 42.58 13.25 33.24
N ASN A 623 41.30 12.88 33.17
CA ASN A 623 40.63 11.91 34.05
C ASN A 623 39.76 10.99 33.17
N ASP A 624 39.95 9.68 33.28
CA ASP A 624 39.18 8.68 32.54
C ASP A 624 37.80 8.46 33.19
N ILE A 625 37.71 8.59 34.52
CA ILE A 625 36.46 8.47 35.28
C ILE A 625 36.28 9.72 36.14
N ASP A 626 35.13 10.40 36.00
CA ASP A 626 34.71 11.53 36.82
C ASP A 626 33.29 11.30 37.37
N VAL A 627 33.19 11.00 38.66
CA VAL A 627 31.91 10.72 39.33
C VAL A 627 31.60 11.86 40.29
N LYS A 628 30.44 12.49 40.11
CA LYS A 628 29.93 13.55 40.97
C LYS A 628 28.54 13.19 41.51
N LEU A 629 28.47 12.80 42.78
CA LEU A 629 27.25 12.34 43.43
C LEU A 629 26.95 13.13 44.70
N LYS A 630 25.68 13.53 44.89
CA LYS A 630 25.28 14.23 46.12
C LYS A 630 25.23 13.31 47.35
N ALA A 631 24.87 12.05 47.15
CA ALA A 631 24.69 11.06 48.20
C ALA A 631 25.74 9.94 48.09
N THR A 632 25.35 8.71 47.76
CA THR A 632 26.21 7.53 47.97
C THR A 632 26.75 6.97 46.67
N LEU A 633 28.06 6.66 46.66
CA LEU A 633 28.67 5.68 45.77
C LEU A 633 28.84 4.37 46.53
N ASN A 634 28.07 3.35 46.18
CA ASN A 634 28.21 2.00 46.74
C ASN A 634 28.97 1.11 45.76
N ASN A 635 30.23 0.84 46.05
CA ASN A 635 31.13 -0.03 45.30
C ASN A 635 31.46 -1.32 46.07
N ASN A 636 30.59 -1.78 46.97
CA ASN A 636 30.84 -2.99 47.74
C ASN A 636 30.96 -4.21 46.81
N TYR A 637 32.04 -4.98 46.95
CA TYR A 637 32.38 -6.10 46.05
C TYR A 637 32.46 -5.71 44.55
N GLY A 638 32.46 -4.42 44.26
CA GLY A 638 32.46 -3.86 42.91
C GLY A 638 33.86 -3.43 42.48
N GLU A 639 33.94 -3.02 41.23
CA GLU A 639 35.19 -2.58 40.62
C GLU A 639 35.00 -1.28 39.83
N ILE A 640 35.89 -0.31 40.07
CA ILE A 640 36.03 0.93 39.31
C ILE A 640 37.49 1.03 38.85
N LYS A 641 37.73 0.96 37.55
CA LYS A 641 39.06 0.87 36.93
C LYS A 641 39.24 1.88 35.81
N SER A 642 40.43 2.47 35.73
CA SER A 642 40.84 3.31 34.62
C SER A 642 42.31 3.13 34.28
N ALA A 643 42.66 3.35 33.01
CA ALA A 643 44.06 3.31 32.56
C ALA A 643 44.87 4.55 33.04
N ASN A 644 44.22 5.70 33.23
CA ASN A 644 44.81 6.93 33.72
C ASN A 644 44.24 7.33 35.09
N SER A 645 43.81 8.59 35.23
CA SER A 645 43.38 9.16 36.50
C SER A 645 41.87 9.04 36.72
N GLN A 646 41.45 9.03 37.99
CA GLN A 646 40.03 9.05 38.40
C GLN A 646 39.78 10.17 39.40
N LYS A 647 38.59 10.74 39.34
CA LYS A 647 38.07 11.68 40.33
C LYS A 647 36.70 11.23 40.80
N LEU A 648 36.54 11.08 42.12
CA LEU A 648 35.27 10.77 42.78
C LEU A 648 34.93 11.90 43.76
N ASP A 649 33.88 12.65 43.49
CA ASP A 649 33.30 13.69 44.36
C ASP A 649 31.92 13.20 44.83
N VAL A 650 31.84 12.68 46.05
CA VAL A 650 30.67 11.93 46.54
C VAL A 650 30.27 12.36 47.95
N GLY A 651 29.03 12.11 48.36
CA GLY A 651 28.63 12.27 49.76
C GLY A 651 29.25 11.19 50.66
N THR A 652 29.00 9.93 50.34
CA THR A 652 29.54 8.75 51.03
C THR A 652 30.10 7.75 50.03
N LEU A 653 31.25 7.14 50.33
CA LEU A 653 31.79 6.01 49.57
C LEU A 653 31.71 4.73 50.41
N GLU A 654 30.93 3.74 49.97
CA GLU A 654 31.00 2.37 50.47
C GLU A 654 31.87 1.54 49.52
N ASN A 655 32.97 0.98 50.01
CA ASN A 655 33.92 0.18 49.23
C ASN A 655 34.33 -1.09 49.99
N TYR A 656 33.38 -1.71 50.69
CA TYR A 656 33.61 -2.96 51.42
C TYR A 656 33.97 -4.08 50.45
N SER A 657 35.14 -4.69 50.59
CA SER A 657 35.68 -5.69 49.65
C SER A 657 35.67 -5.23 48.17
N GLY A 658 35.58 -3.91 47.93
CA GLY A 658 35.53 -3.32 46.60
C GLY A 658 36.89 -2.81 46.14
N THR A 659 37.02 -2.56 44.85
CA THR A 659 38.23 -1.98 44.25
C THR A 659 37.91 -0.66 43.56
N VAL A 660 38.70 0.37 43.87
CA VAL A 660 38.83 1.60 43.10
C VAL A 660 40.30 1.75 42.70
N ALA A 661 40.60 1.66 41.41
CA ALA A 661 41.96 1.55 40.91
C ALA A 661 42.23 2.43 39.69
N ALA A 662 43.16 3.37 39.83
CA ALA A 662 43.59 4.28 38.76
C ALA A 662 45.01 3.94 38.26
N GLY A 663 45.20 3.83 36.94
CA GLY A 663 46.52 3.62 36.36
C GLY A 663 47.47 4.82 36.43
N LYS A 664 46.99 6.00 36.85
CA LYS A 664 47.83 7.18 37.21
C LYS A 664 47.45 7.74 38.58
N ASN A 665 46.54 8.73 38.66
CA ASN A 665 46.18 9.39 39.92
C ASN A 665 44.75 9.02 40.35
N LEU A 666 44.54 8.75 41.63
CA LEU A 666 43.22 8.57 42.21
C LEU A 666 42.93 9.75 43.15
N THR A 667 41.87 10.51 42.89
CA THR A 667 41.39 11.57 43.80
C THR A 667 39.99 11.25 44.27
N ILE A 668 39.81 11.17 45.59
CA ILE A 668 38.51 10.94 46.24
C ILE A 668 38.24 12.10 47.20
N ASP A 669 37.11 12.77 47.02
CA ASP A 669 36.56 13.80 47.88
C ASP A 669 35.18 13.31 48.36
N SER A 670 35.09 12.94 49.63
CA SER A 670 33.87 12.45 50.27
C SER A 670 33.38 13.47 51.30
N LYS A 671 32.10 13.87 51.24
CA LYS A 671 31.55 14.87 52.16
C LYS A 671 31.23 14.34 53.56
N ASN A 672 31.00 13.03 53.70
CA ASN A 672 30.56 12.40 54.94
C ASN A 672 31.57 11.36 55.45
N ARG A 673 31.68 10.22 54.78
CA ARG A 673 32.58 9.13 55.19
C ARG A 673 32.96 8.22 54.02
N ILE A 674 34.09 7.56 54.19
CA ILE A 674 34.54 6.46 53.34
C ILE A 674 34.62 5.19 54.18
N ASN A 675 34.01 4.11 53.72
CA ASN A 675 34.17 2.77 54.26
C ASN A 675 34.97 1.93 53.28
N ASN A 676 36.21 1.58 53.63
CA ASN A 676 37.14 0.81 52.81
C ASN A 676 37.56 -0.51 53.47
N GLN A 677 36.76 -1.04 54.40
CA GLN A 677 37.08 -2.31 55.06
C GLN A 677 37.18 -3.45 54.04
N TYR A 678 38.29 -4.20 54.07
CA TYR A 678 38.65 -5.22 53.07
C TYR A 678 38.74 -4.71 51.61
N GLY A 679 38.59 -3.40 51.39
CA GLY A 679 38.61 -2.77 50.09
C GLY A 679 40.00 -2.29 49.68
N ALA A 680 40.12 -1.89 48.42
CA ALA A 680 41.33 -1.30 47.87
C ALA A 680 41.05 0.04 47.19
N LEU A 681 41.69 1.10 47.66
CA LEU A 681 41.79 2.41 46.99
C LEU A 681 43.23 2.57 46.52
N ARG A 682 43.48 2.47 45.22
CA ARG A 682 44.86 2.41 44.71
C ARG A 682 45.09 3.21 43.44
N SER A 683 46.32 3.68 43.31
CA SER A 683 46.82 4.23 42.06
C SER A 683 48.29 3.89 41.84
N THR A 684 48.81 4.06 40.64
CA THR A 684 50.25 3.87 40.39
C THR A 684 51.07 5.11 40.75
N ASN A 685 50.47 6.30 40.78
CA ASN A 685 51.13 7.55 41.11
C ASN A 685 50.61 8.14 42.42
N THR A 686 49.69 9.11 42.38
CA THR A 686 49.18 9.77 43.58
C THR A 686 47.77 9.30 43.93
N THR A 687 47.59 8.76 45.13
CA THR A 687 46.29 8.49 45.74
C THR A 687 46.00 9.56 46.78
N LYS A 688 45.04 10.45 46.49
CA LYS A 688 44.58 11.51 47.37
C LYS A 688 43.16 11.20 47.85
N VAL A 689 42.97 11.15 49.16
CA VAL A 689 41.69 10.90 49.82
C VAL A 689 41.40 12.04 50.80
N THR A 690 40.27 12.73 50.61
CA THR A 690 39.77 13.77 51.50
C THR A 690 38.37 13.35 51.98
N SER A 691 38.18 13.27 53.29
CA SER A 691 36.90 12.88 53.92
C SER A 691 36.91 13.25 55.41
N PRO A 692 35.78 13.54 56.06
CA PRO A 692 35.76 13.65 57.52
C PRO A 692 36.27 12.38 58.21
N ILE A 693 35.82 11.21 57.74
CA ILE A 693 36.14 9.90 58.31
C ILE A 693 36.48 8.90 57.20
N VAL A 694 37.50 8.06 57.43
CA VAL A 694 37.85 6.90 56.60
C VAL A 694 37.94 5.66 57.49
N SER A 695 36.95 4.78 57.41
CA SER A 695 36.98 3.46 58.05
C SER A 695 37.72 2.47 57.16
N ASN A 696 39.02 2.27 57.39
CA ASN A 696 39.85 1.43 56.52
C ASN A 696 39.89 -0.04 56.97
N GLY A 697 39.73 -0.33 58.26
CA GLY A 697 39.97 -1.70 58.73
C GLY A 697 41.45 -2.07 58.78
N THR A 698 41.78 -3.17 59.45
CA THR A 698 43.13 -3.78 59.39
C THR A 698 43.44 -4.44 58.05
N THR A 699 42.41 -4.70 57.24
CA THR A 699 42.48 -5.43 55.97
C THR A 699 42.22 -4.56 54.74
N GLY A 700 41.77 -3.31 54.91
CA GLY A 700 41.63 -2.37 53.79
C GLY A 700 42.98 -1.78 53.38
N SER A 701 43.09 -1.38 52.11
CA SER A 701 44.33 -0.85 51.53
C SER A 701 44.11 0.49 50.84
N ILE A 702 44.99 1.46 51.14
CA ILE A 702 45.09 2.74 50.44
C ILE A 702 46.53 2.89 49.95
N THR A 703 46.77 2.78 48.64
CA THR A 703 48.14 2.67 48.08
C THR A 703 48.39 3.57 46.87
N GLY A 704 49.65 3.95 46.68
CA GLY A 704 50.20 4.69 45.53
C GLY A 704 51.65 5.09 45.79
N ASN A 705 52.39 5.55 44.77
CA ASN A 705 53.74 6.09 44.97
C ASN A 705 53.74 7.27 45.96
N ARG A 706 52.67 8.06 45.93
CA ARG A 706 52.38 9.09 46.92
C ARG A 706 50.96 8.91 47.44
N VAL A 707 50.81 8.75 48.75
CA VAL A 707 49.51 8.68 49.42
C VAL A 707 49.30 9.96 50.23
N ILE A 708 48.16 10.62 50.03
CA ILE A 708 47.74 11.82 50.76
C ILE A 708 46.37 11.54 51.35
N ILE A 709 46.26 11.50 52.68
CA ILE A 709 44.99 11.30 53.38
C ILE A 709 44.74 12.52 54.25
N ASP A 710 43.62 13.17 54.00
CA ASP A 710 43.09 14.30 54.78
C ASP A 710 41.76 13.87 55.40
N ALA A 711 41.86 13.11 56.49
CA ALA A 711 40.73 12.49 57.19
C ALA A 711 41.11 11.96 58.59
N VAL A 712 40.11 11.74 59.45
CA VAL A 712 40.25 10.84 60.61
C VAL A 712 40.16 9.39 60.13
N VAL A 713 41.25 8.65 60.26
CA VAL A 713 41.30 7.22 59.87
C VAL A 713 40.96 6.34 61.07
N THR A 714 39.97 5.47 60.91
CA THR A 714 39.57 4.48 61.92
C THR A 714 39.88 3.06 61.42
N ASN A 715 40.36 2.24 62.34
CA ASN A 715 40.65 0.82 62.13
C ASN A 715 39.46 -0.06 62.47
#